data_AF-A0A5N6QVE3-F1
#
_entry.id   AF-A0A5N6QVE3-F1
#
_cell.length_a   1.000
_cell.length_b   1.000
_cell.length_c   1.000
_cell.angle_alpha   90.00
_cell.angle_beta   90.00
_cell.angle_gamma   90.00
#
_symmetry.space_group_name_H-M   'P 1'
#
loop_
_entity.id
_entity.type
_entity.pdbx_description
1 polymer ?
#
loop_
_entity_poly.entity_id
_entity_poly.type
_entity_poly.pdbx_seq_one_letter_code
_entity_poly.pdbx_strand_id
1 'polypeptide(L)'
;MEEEAFRAVIARVLFRNYRIDDAEPVQSDHDDGAEAEDCVLVHRAESASSGHGLGRILSGMLSFINGGENKFSIFVHSRPRFLLNKATTRSVYFFNRQVNDSIQVDWGEASMIEAERILLKHALEDPFNERFVFLSDSCIPLYNFSYTYDYIMSTSHSFVDSFADTKEGRYNPKMASVIPVHNWRKGSQWVILTRKHAEVVVEDNTVFPMFQQHCKRKSLPEFWRDHPLPADGSKEHNCIPDEHYVQTLLAQEGLEREITRRSLTHSSWDLSSSVEHERRGWHPVTYKFSDATPMLIQSIKDIDNIYYETEYRREWCTSKGKPSQCFLFARKFTRPAALRLLNTVGGNGRHDTAEDWMYFLYNLIGTVKGHEEDPATYNGRYSGRRRLAKNTKQENQGESLDEPPPKSAPTLSGKTVKSTKATCQRSPPGTKREQKGRGGGTATVGCFVGFNASESSSRHVAPIGKLRDIRFMSIFRFKVWWTTHWVGSNGRDLEQETQMVILESSQSGRPYVLLLPLLEGPFRASIQPGQDDNVDLCVESGSSEVAGASFRSVMYVHAGEDPFILVKEAMKVVRAHLGTFKLLDEKTPPGIVDKFGWCTWDAFYLSVHPHGVLEGVRGLVEGGCPPGLVLLDDGWQSIGHDADPITQEGINQTAAGEQMPCRLLKFQENYKFRDYESPKSAPNKGMGAFIKDLKEEFKSVDYVYVWHALCGYWGGVRPNVPGLPESVVVKPELSPGLKMTMEDLAVDKIVDTGVGLVPPEIVDQMYEGLHSHLEAVGIDGVKVDVIHLLEMVCEKYGGRVELAKAYFKALTASVRKHFNGNGVIASMEHCNDFMFLGTEAICLGRVGDDFWCTDPSGDPNGTFWLQGCHMVHCAYNSLWMGNFIHPDWDMFQSTHPCAAFHAASRAISGGPIYVSDTVGKHNFELLKTLVLPDGSILRCQYYALPTRDCLFEDPLHDGNTMLKIWNLNKYTGVLGAFNCQGGGWCRESRRNKCASQCSHVVTSQASPRDIEWKSGKNPISIDGVQVFALYYHQAKRLILSKPSDNVEISLEPFNFELITVSPVTVLAGTAAQFAPIGLVNMLNTGGAIQSLAFDEEGKSVQIGVKGTGEMRVFASQKPVACKIDDKVVPFEYEGFMVVIQVPWPDSSNSSIVEYFF
;
A
#
# COMPACT_ATOMS: atom_id res chain seq x y z
N MET A 1 -8.27 43.24 -37.58
CA MET A 1 -7.53 42.33 -38.46
C MET A 1 -6.93 41.28 -37.57
N GLU A 2 -7.09 40.03 -37.96
CA GLU A 2 -6.91 38.86 -37.13
C GLU A 2 -5.46 38.68 -36.67
N GLU A 3 -5.29 38.28 -35.41
CA GLU A 3 -4.12 37.51 -35.00
C GLU A 3 -4.51 36.02 -35.05
N GLU A 4 -4.69 35.50 -36.27
CA GLU A 4 -4.93 34.07 -36.50
C GLU A 4 -3.68 33.28 -36.07
N ALA A 5 -3.83 32.49 -35.00
CA ALA A 5 -2.74 31.69 -34.48
C ALA A 5 -2.43 30.50 -35.41
N PHE A 6 -1.38 30.66 -36.23
CA PHE A 6 -0.84 29.59 -37.09
C PHE A 6 -0.54 28.31 -36.29
N ARG A 7 -0.71 27.14 -36.92
CA ARG A 7 -0.55 25.83 -36.28
C ARG A 7 0.57 25.00 -36.90
N ALA A 8 1.24 24.23 -36.06
CA ALA A 8 2.17 23.17 -36.47
C ALA A 8 1.49 21.80 -36.33
N VAL A 9 1.34 21.06 -37.42
CA VAL A 9 0.79 19.71 -37.43
C VAL A 9 1.81 18.72 -36.91
N ILE A 10 1.39 17.82 -36.03
CA ILE A 10 2.16 16.65 -35.66
C ILE A 10 1.40 15.39 -36.09
N ALA A 11 1.91 14.73 -37.12
CA ALA A 11 1.29 13.57 -37.73
C ALA A 11 2.05 12.26 -37.43
N ARG A 12 1.26 11.18 -37.38
CA ARG A 12 1.64 9.75 -37.55
C ARG A 12 1.88 8.90 -36.29
N VAL A 13 1.22 7.74 -36.32
CA VAL A 13 1.64 6.43 -35.79
C VAL A 13 1.08 5.40 -36.76
N LEU A 14 1.93 4.61 -37.44
CA LEU A 14 1.49 3.40 -38.14
C LEU A 14 2.10 2.14 -37.54
N PHE A 15 1.26 1.11 -37.51
CA PHE A 15 1.55 -0.17 -36.89
C PHE A 15 2.24 -1.09 -37.91
N ARG A 16 3.56 -1.26 -37.81
CA ARG A 16 4.28 -2.30 -38.56
C ARG A 16 3.65 -3.67 -38.32
N ASN A 17 3.35 -4.43 -39.37
CA ASN A 17 3.25 -5.89 -39.23
C ASN A 17 4.67 -6.46 -39.24
N TYR A 18 5.12 -7.00 -38.11
CA TYR A 18 6.09 -8.08 -38.14
C TYR A 18 5.28 -9.37 -38.32
N ARG A 19 5.59 -10.15 -39.36
CA ARG A 19 5.19 -11.56 -39.38
C ARG A 19 6.07 -12.27 -38.35
N ILE A 20 5.42 -13.06 -37.50
CA ILE A 20 6.08 -14.17 -36.80
C ILE A 20 6.58 -15.10 -37.92
N ASP A 21 7.90 -15.28 -38.03
CA ASP A 21 8.61 -16.28 -38.87
C ASP A 21 10.15 -16.11 -38.77
N ASP A 22 10.65 -14.93 -38.34
CA ASP A 22 12.10 -14.64 -38.16
C ASP A 22 12.66 -15.21 -36.82
N ALA A 23 12.61 -16.54 -36.65
CA ALA A 23 13.29 -17.25 -35.55
C ALA A 23 14.20 -18.35 -36.12
N GLU A 24 15.50 -18.30 -35.80
CA GLU A 24 16.44 -19.38 -36.12
C GLU A 24 16.26 -20.58 -35.18
N PRO A 25 16.46 -21.83 -35.64
CA PRO A 25 16.30 -23.01 -34.82
C PRO A 25 17.61 -23.42 -34.12
N VAL A 26 17.59 -23.56 -32.79
CA VAL A 26 18.63 -24.27 -32.04
C VAL A 26 18.17 -25.71 -31.79
N GLN A 27 19.05 -26.67 -32.09
CA GLN A 27 18.82 -28.10 -31.86
C GLN A 27 19.05 -28.48 -30.38
N SER A 28 18.60 -29.68 -30.04
CA SER A 28 18.53 -30.20 -28.67
C SER A 28 19.88 -30.44 -27.97
N ASP A 29 19.76 -30.48 -26.64
CA ASP A 29 20.60 -31.18 -25.65
C ASP A 29 21.70 -30.40 -24.90
N HIS A 30 21.55 -30.46 -23.57
CA HIS A 30 22.46 -30.07 -22.47
C HIS A 30 22.51 -28.61 -21.97
N ASP A 31 22.79 -28.51 -20.66
CA ASP A 31 22.72 -27.33 -19.78
C ASP A 31 23.50 -26.10 -20.26
N ASP A 32 22.86 -24.94 -20.28
CA ASP A 32 23.14 -23.84 -19.32
C ASP A 32 22.12 -22.70 -19.49
N GLY A 33 21.60 -22.18 -18.39
CA GLY A 33 20.42 -21.27 -18.40
C GLY A 33 20.74 -19.80 -18.67
N ALA A 34 20.52 -19.33 -19.90
CA ALA A 34 20.38 -17.91 -20.22
C ALA A 34 19.63 -17.68 -21.55
N GLU A 35 18.30 -17.44 -21.51
CA GLU A 35 17.53 -17.08 -22.72
C GLU A 35 16.79 -15.74 -22.63
N ALA A 36 16.78 -15.07 -23.77
CA ALA A 36 16.32 -13.71 -23.97
C ALA A 36 14.81 -13.60 -24.23
N GLU A 37 14.14 -12.67 -23.56
CA GLU A 37 12.80 -12.20 -23.97
C GLU A 37 12.91 -11.07 -25.00
N ASP A 38 12.49 -11.35 -26.25
CA ASP A 38 12.05 -10.32 -27.21
C ASP A 38 11.29 -10.96 -28.41
N CYS A 39 10.08 -11.51 -28.20
CA CYS A 39 9.19 -11.83 -29.32
C CYS A 39 7.69 -11.75 -28.96
N VAL A 40 6.88 -11.23 -29.90
CA VAL A 40 5.48 -10.85 -29.65
C VAL A 40 4.51 -11.95 -30.06
N LEU A 41 3.81 -12.56 -29.10
CA LEU A 41 2.66 -13.44 -29.35
C LEU A 41 1.34 -12.68 -29.20
N VAL A 42 0.54 -12.66 -30.28
CA VAL A 42 -0.88 -12.33 -30.25
C VAL A 42 -1.65 -13.64 -30.33
N HIS A 43 -2.22 -14.08 -29.21
CA HIS A 43 -3.14 -15.22 -29.23
C HIS A 43 -4.51 -14.82 -29.81
N ARG A 44 -5.18 -15.80 -30.43
CA ARG A 44 -6.45 -15.68 -31.16
C ARG A 44 -7.50 -14.80 -30.48
N ALA A 45 -8.19 -14.00 -31.29
CA ALA A 45 -9.37 -13.26 -30.89
C ALA A 45 -10.60 -14.19 -30.78
N GLU A 46 -11.23 -14.24 -29.60
CA GLU A 46 -12.70 -14.37 -29.50
C GLU A 46 -13.25 -13.88 -28.14
N SER A 47 -13.12 -12.58 -27.88
CA SER A 47 -14.16 -11.75 -27.24
C SER A 47 -13.68 -10.29 -27.19
N ALA A 48 -14.54 -9.36 -27.62
CA ALA A 48 -14.14 -7.97 -27.80
C ALA A 48 -14.38 -7.13 -26.53
N SER A 49 -13.32 -6.70 -25.82
CA SER A 49 -13.37 -5.53 -24.90
C SER A 49 -12.03 -5.10 -24.25
N SER A 50 -10.93 -4.93 -24.99
CA SER A 50 -9.73 -4.26 -24.40
C SER A 50 -8.82 -3.57 -25.42
N GLY A 51 -9.23 -2.38 -25.88
CA GLY A 51 -8.33 -1.49 -26.63
C GLY A 51 -7.33 -0.79 -25.69
N HIS A 52 -6.35 -1.53 -25.17
CA HIS A 52 -5.37 -1.01 -24.20
C HIS A 52 -3.91 -0.95 -24.72
N GLY A 53 -3.69 -1.32 -25.99
CA GLY A 53 -2.35 -1.36 -26.61
C GLY A 53 -1.69 0.00 -26.86
N LEU A 54 -2.41 0.99 -27.42
CA LEU A 54 -1.78 2.21 -27.96
C LEU A 54 -1.68 3.41 -27.00
N GLY A 55 -2.54 3.46 -25.98
CA GLY A 55 -2.79 4.71 -25.25
C GLY A 55 -1.63 5.26 -24.39
N ARG A 56 -0.56 4.48 -24.14
CA ARG A 56 0.46 4.82 -23.12
C ARG A 56 1.83 5.29 -23.62
N ILE A 57 2.30 5.00 -24.84
CA ILE A 57 3.56 5.63 -25.32
C ILE A 57 3.30 7.08 -25.77
N LEU A 58 2.09 7.33 -26.28
CA LEU A 58 1.59 8.68 -26.56
C LEU A 58 1.61 9.60 -25.32
N SER A 59 1.70 9.05 -24.10
CA SER A 59 1.81 9.81 -22.83
C SER A 59 2.95 10.84 -22.83
N GLY A 60 4.10 10.54 -23.43
CA GLY A 60 5.20 11.50 -23.50
C GLY A 60 4.92 12.69 -24.40
N MET A 61 4.34 12.41 -25.57
CA MET A 61 3.87 13.44 -26.49
C MET A 61 2.69 14.24 -25.89
N LEU A 62 1.87 13.62 -25.04
CA LEU A 62 0.77 14.25 -24.32
C LEU A 62 1.22 15.22 -23.24
N SER A 63 2.25 14.86 -22.45
CA SER A 63 2.87 15.80 -21.51
C SER A 63 3.54 16.96 -22.24
N PHE A 64 4.12 16.70 -23.41
CA PHE A 64 4.79 17.71 -24.24
C PHE A 64 3.80 18.73 -24.80
N ILE A 65 2.72 18.31 -25.47
CA ILE A 65 1.74 19.23 -26.10
C ILE A 65 0.76 19.91 -25.12
N ASN A 66 0.78 19.56 -23.84
CA ASN A 66 -0.12 20.11 -22.83
C ASN A 66 0.07 21.63 -22.67
N GLY A 67 -1.04 22.39 -22.68
CA GLY A 67 -1.02 23.85 -22.69
C GLY A 67 -0.77 24.50 -24.06
N GLY A 68 -0.60 23.72 -25.13
CA GLY A 68 -0.42 24.18 -26.51
C GLY A 68 -1.66 24.10 -27.40
N GLU A 69 -2.85 23.89 -26.83
CA GLU A 69 -4.04 23.30 -27.46
C GLU A 69 -4.55 23.99 -28.75
N ASN A 70 -4.26 25.28 -28.94
CA ASN A 70 -4.62 26.04 -30.14
C ASN A 70 -3.52 26.12 -31.21
N LYS A 71 -2.30 25.62 -30.94
CA LYS A 71 -1.09 25.77 -31.77
C LYS A 71 -0.73 24.54 -32.61
N PHE A 72 -1.50 23.46 -32.53
CA PHE A 72 -1.23 22.24 -33.28
C PHE A 72 -2.49 21.49 -33.68
N SER A 73 -2.33 20.57 -34.63
CA SER A 73 -3.33 19.58 -35.01
C SER A 73 -2.67 18.19 -35.11
N ILE A 74 -3.45 17.12 -34.92
CA ILE A 74 -2.96 15.74 -34.88
C ILE A 74 -3.77 14.89 -35.85
N PHE A 75 -3.05 14.11 -36.65
CA PHE A 75 -3.59 13.13 -37.61
C PHE A 75 -2.84 11.79 -37.46
N VAL A 76 -3.58 10.69 -37.47
CA VAL A 76 -3.04 9.33 -37.25
C VAL A 76 -3.42 8.41 -38.41
N HIS A 77 -2.48 7.61 -38.89
CA HIS A 77 -2.70 6.59 -39.92
C HIS A 77 -2.46 5.21 -39.31
N SER A 78 -3.49 4.60 -38.73
CA SER A 78 -3.39 3.28 -38.11
C SER A 78 -3.39 2.16 -39.15
N ARG A 79 -3.38 0.88 -38.72
CA ARG A 79 -3.79 -0.21 -39.61
C ARG A 79 -5.26 -0.01 -40.05
N PRO A 80 -5.66 -0.52 -41.23
CA PRO A 80 -7.05 -0.52 -41.64
C PRO A 80 -7.95 -1.17 -40.58
N ARG A 81 -9.15 -0.61 -40.38
CA ARG A 81 -10.16 -1.04 -39.37
C ARG A 81 -9.79 -0.87 -37.90
N PHE A 82 -8.57 -0.45 -37.55
CA PHE A 82 -8.31 0.05 -36.20
C PHE A 82 -9.04 1.38 -36.02
N LEU A 83 -9.69 1.60 -34.87
CA LEU A 83 -10.41 2.82 -34.53
C LEU A 83 -9.85 3.41 -33.24
N LEU A 84 -9.44 4.68 -33.21
CA LEU A 84 -9.03 5.46 -32.03
C LEU A 84 -10.26 6.11 -31.36
N ASN A 85 -10.97 5.33 -30.57
CA ASN A 85 -12.17 5.72 -29.84
C ASN A 85 -11.98 5.56 -28.31
N LYS A 86 -13.02 5.79 -27.50
CA LYS A 86 -12.93 5.74 -26.02
C LYS A 86 -12.53 4.37 -25.47
N ALA A 87 -12.73 3.29 -26.24
CA ALA A 87 -12.34 1.94 -25.85
C ALA A 87 -10.90 1.59 -26.23
N THR A 88 -10.25 2.38 -27.11
CA THR A 88 -8.91 2.09 -27.68
C THR A 88 -7.84 3.15 -27.38
N THR A 89 -8.24 4.35 -27.01
CA THR A 89 -7.34 5.39 -26.47
C THR A 89 -7.99 6.11 -25.29
N ARG A 90 -7.20 6.31 -24.23
CA ARG A 90 -7.59 7.14 -23.06
C ARG A 90 -7.22 8.62 -23.25
N SER A 91 -6.66 8.99 -24.41
CA SER A 91 -6.21 10.35 -24.69
C SER A 91 -7.19 11.12 -25.58
N VAL A 92 -7.63 12.28 -25.09
CA VAL A 92 -8.50 13.22 -25.80
C VAL A 92 -7.86 13.79 -27.08
N TYR A 93 -6.53 13.89 -27.14
CA TYR A 93 -5.81 14.45 -28.28
C TYR A 93 -5.69 13.50 -29.46
N PHE A 94 -5.90 12.19 -29.26
CA PHE A 94 -5.89 11.17 -30.32
C PHE A 94 -7.27 10.59 -30.62
N PHE A 95 -8.27 10.90 -29.77
CA PHE A 95 -9.65 10.48 -29.94
C PHE A 95 -10.23 11.00 -31.27
N ASN A 96 -10.71 10.09 -32.12
CA ASN A 96 -11.22 10.35 -33.47
C ASN A 96 -10.26 11.13 -34.39
N ARG A 97 -8.94 11.09 -34.16
CA ARG A 97 -7.92 11.77 -34.98
C ARG A 97 -7.29 10.90 -36.08
N GLN A 98 -7.90 9.77 -36.39
CA GLN A 98 -7.39 8.89 -37.45
C GLN A 98 -7.96 9.25 -38.82
N VAL A 99 -7.18 9.00 -39.87
CA VAL A 99 -7.61 9.17 -41.26
C VAL A 99 -8.44 7.97 -41.73
N ASN A 100 -9.56 8.24 -42.40
CA ASN A 100 -10.59 7.25 -42.72
C ASN A 100 -10.20 6.31 -43.89
N ASP A 101 -9.18 6.67 -44.65
CA ASP A 101 -8.59 5.98 -45.80
C ASP A 101 -7.24 5.31 -45.46
N SER A 102 -6.96 5.04 -44.17
CA SER A 102 -5.75 4.35 -43.72
C SER A 102 -5.54 3.00 -44.43
N ILE A 103 -4.36 2.81 -45.03
CA ILE A 103 -3.97 1.60 -45.78
C ILE A 103 -3.13 0.60 -44.97
N GLN A 104 -2.92 -0.61 -45.50
CA GLN A 104 -1.92 -1.54 -44.97
C GLN A 104 -0.52 -1.09 -45.42
N VAL A 105 0.44 -1.06 -44.50
CA VAL A 105 1.81 -0.58 -44.74
C VAL A 105 2.83 -1.64 -44.38
N ASP A 106 3.76 -1.87 -45.29
CA ASP A 106 4.82 -2.86 -45.17
C ASP A 106 6.20 -2.20 -45.30
N TRP A 107 7.19 -2.70 -44.55
CA TRP A 107 8.52 -2.08 -44.52
C TRP A 107 9.33 -2.40 -45.79
N GLY A 108 9.94 -1.37 -46.38
CA GLY A 108 10.71 -1.45 -47.62
C GLY A 108 9.86 -1.30 -48.89
N GLU A 109 8.54 -1.12 -48.76
CA GLU A 109 7.60 -0.93 -49.88
C GLU A 109 7.10 0.52 -49.97
N ALA A 110 6.64 0.91 -51.16
CA ALA A 110 6.11 2.24 -51.43
C ALA A 110 4.81 2.57 -50.65
N SER A 111 4.14 1.59 -50.05
CA SER A 111 2.98 1.82 -49.16
C SER A 111 3.33 2.67 -47.92
N MET A 112 4.61 2.72 -47.53
CA MET A 112 5.08 3.63 -46.47
C MET A 112 4.95 5.10 -46.87
N ILE A 113 5.29 5.44 -48.12
CA ILE A 113 5.14 6.78 -48.71
C ILE A 113 3.66 7.11 -48.88
N GLU A 114 2.86 6.16 -49.36
CA GLU A 114 1.43 6.35 -49.61
C GLU A 114 0.71 6.77 -48.32
N ALA A 115 1.05 6.14 -47.19
CA ALA A 115 0.54 6.51 -45.87
C ALA A 115 1.05 7.88 -45.35
N GLU A 116 2.24 8.33 -45.74
CA GLU A 116 2.72 9.71 -45.48
C GLU A 116 1.93 10.73 -46.28
N ARG A 117 1.69 10.46 -47.57
CA ARG A 117 0.89 11.31 -48.45
C ARG A 117 -0.56 11.42 -48.00
N ILE A 118 -1.18 10.32 -47.55
CA ILE A 118 -2.52 10.34 -46.96
C ILE A 118 -2.53 11.27 -45.74
N LEU A 119 -1.57 11.16 -44.82
CA LEU A 119 -1.51 12.04 -43.65
C LEU A 119 -1.35 13.51 -44.00
N LEU A 120 -0.48 13.84 -44.96
CA LEU A 120 -0.31 15.22 -45.43
C LEU A 120 -1.58 15.74 -46.10
N LYS A 121 -2.27 14.92 -46.91
CA LYS A 121 -3.53 15.29 -47.56
C LYS A 121 -4.60 15.70 -46.55
N HIS A 122 -4.88 14.86 -45.54
CA HIS A 122 -5.84 15.19 -44.48
C HIS A 122 -5.40 16.40 -43.64
N ALA A 123 -4.09 16.55 -43.40
CA ALA A 123 -3.56 17.69 -42.68
C ALA A 123 -3.65 19.01 -43.46
N LEU A 124 -3.61 18.97 -44.79
CA LEU A 124 -3.72 20.15 -45.66
C LEU A 124 -5.16 20.69 -45.78
N GLU A 125 -6.18 19.92 -45.37
CA GLU A 125 -7.59 20.37 -45.36
C GLU A 125 -7.85 21.50 -44.34
N ASP A 126 -7.06 21.59 -43.26
CA ASP A 126 -7.12 22.70 -42.30
C ASP A 126 -6.17 23.84 -42.78
N PRO A 127 -6.71 25.02 -43.17
CA PRO A 127 -5.92 26.12 -43.70
C PRO A 127 -4.94 26.72 -42.69
N PHE A 128 -5.07 26.46 -41.38
CA PHE A 128 -4.17 27.01 -40.36
C PHE A 128 -2.85 26.21 -40.19
N ASN A 129 -2.74 25.06 -40.84
CA ASN A 129 -1.61 24.13 -40.70
C ASN A 129 -0.38 24.51 -41.55
N GLU A 130 0.55 25.28 -40.99
CA GLU A 130 1.68 25.86 -41.74
C GLU A 130 2.97 25.01 -41.74
N ARG A 131 3.09 24.05 -40.82
CA ARG A 131 4.25 23.16 -40.69
C ARG A 131 3.78 21.73 -40.43
N PHE A 132 4.43 20.74 -41.05
CA PHE A 132 4.01 19.34 -41.02
C PHE A 132 5.15 18.48 -40.48
N VAL A 133 5.00 17.93 -39.28
CA VAL A 133 6.02 17.14 -38.56
C VAL A 133 5.62 15.66 -38.54
N PHE A 134 6.47 14.76 -39.04
CA PHE A 134 6.28 13.32 -38.85
C PHE A 134 6.94 12.82 -37.56
N LEU A 135 6.18 12.11 -36.71
CA LEU A 135 6.67 11.40 -35.53
C LEU A 135 6.22 9.92 -35.53
N SER A 136 6.62 9.17 -34.51
CA SER A 136 6.13 7.80 -34.27
C SER A 136 5.93 7.55 -32.78
N ASP A 137 5.29 6.42 -32.47
CA ASP A 137 5.12 5.84 -31.14
C ASP A 137 6.44 5.42 -30.46
N SER A 138 7.58 5.59 -31.11
CA SER A 138 8.92 5.36 -30.54
C SER A 138 9.80 6.61 -30.54
N CYS A 139 9.20 7.80 -30.79
CA CYS A 139 9.82 9.11 -30.63
C CYS A 139 9.57 9.68 -29.23
N ILE A 140 10.55 10.42 -28.70
CA ILE A 140 10.44 11.24 -27.49
C ILE A 140 10.89 12.69 -27.80
N PRO A 141 10.25 13.70 -27.19
CA PRO A 141 10.69 15.09 -27.30
C PRO A 141 11.88 15.34 -26.38
N LEU A 142 12.87 16.10 -26.86
CA LEU A 142 14.04 16.50 -26.09
C LEU A 142 13.80 17.80 -25.31
N TYR A 143 12.92 18.67 -25.82
CA TYR A 143 12.59 19.98 -25.26
C TYR A 143 11.07 20.13 -25.08
N ASN A 144 10.64 21.16 -24.34
CA ASN A 144 9.22 21.46 -24.16
C ASN A 144 8.57 21.99 -25.45
N PHE A 145 7.23 21.94 -25.53
CA PHE A 145 6.50 22.29 -26.74
C PHE A 145 6.68 23.75 -27.17
N SER A 146 6.75 24.71 -26.23
CA SER A 146 7.01 26.11 -26.59
C SER A 146 8.36 26.28 -27.30
N TYR A 147 9.44 25.66 -26.80
CA TYR A 147 10.74 25.71 -27.45
C TYR A 147 10.72 25.04 -28.83
N THR A 148 10.13 23.84 -28.93
CA THR A 148 10.06 23.10 -30.20
C THR A 148 9.20 23.82 -31.25
N TYR A 149 8.06 24.37 -30.85
CA TYR A 149 7.19 25.19 -31.70
C TYR A 149 7.94 26.44 -32.19
N ASP A 150 8.54 27.22 -31.29
CA ASP A 150 9.30 28.41 -31.63
C ASP A 150 10.49 28.13 -32.55
N TYR A 151 11.15 26.98 -32.39
CA TYR A 151 12.26 26.56 -33.25
C TYR A 151 11.75 26.27 -34.67
N ILE A 152 10.71 25.44 -34.81
CA ILE A 152 10.16 25.03 -36.12
C ILE A 152 9.52 26.22 -36.85
N MET A 153 8.83 27.11 -36.13
CA MET A 153 8.21 28.31 -36.70
C MET A 153 9.20 29.44 -36.99
N SER A 154 10.44 29.39 -36.49
CA SER A 154 11.44 30.45 -36.69
C SER A 154 12.06 30.52 -38.09
N THR A 155 11.77 29.55 -38.97
CA THR A 155 12.33 29.47 -40.32
C THR A 155 11.24 29.27 -41.37
N SER A 156 11.49 29.78 -42.58
CA SER A 156 10.71 29.51 -43.79
C SER A 156 11.14 28.25 -44.53
N HIS A 157 12.26 27.62 -44.15
CA HIS A 157 12.76 26.39 -44.78
C HIS A 157 12.13 25.14 -44.15
N SER A 158 12.02 24.07 -44.95
CA SER A 158 11.70 22.72 -44.42
C SER A 158 12.96 22.03 -43.87
N PHE A 159 12.81 21.15 -42.88
CA PHE A 159 13.91 20.29 -42.41
C PHE A 159 13.79 18.93 -43.09
N VAL A 160 14.56 18.75 -44.15
CA VAL A 160 14.59 17.52 -44.95
C VAL A 160 16.04 17.07 -45.02
N ASP A 161 16.35 15.99 -44.32
CA ASP A 161 17.65 15.34 -44.45
C ASP A 161 17.82 14.84 -45.89
N SER A 162 18.85 15.31 -46.61
CA SER A 162 19.04 15.06 -48.04
C SER A 162 20.51 15.10 -48.43
N PHE A 163 21.01 14.00 -48.99
CA PHE A 163 22.35 13.81 -49.51
C PHE A 163 22.37 12.79 -50.66
N ALA A 164 23.44 12.72 -51.44
CA ALA A 164 23.61 11.69 -52.48
C ALA A 164 23.88 10.30 -51.88
N ASP A 165 23.09 9.27 -52.23
CA ASP A 165 23.41 7.88 -51.90
C ASP A 165 24.40 7.30 -52.92
N THR A 166 25.55 6.84 -52.43
CA THR A 166 26.62 6.24 -53.22
C THR A 166 26.61 4.70 -53.17
N LYS A 167 25.64 4.08 -52.47
CA LYS A 167 25.56 2.61 -52.34
C LYS A 167 24.95 1.97 -53.58
N GLU A 168 25.69 1.05 -54.20
CA GLU A 168 25.24 0.27 -55.34
C GLU A 168 23.97 -0.57 -55.03
N GLY A 169 23.13 -0.79 -56.04
CA GLY A 169 21.96 -1.66 -55.98
C GLY A 169 20.65 -1.05 -55.46
N ARG A 170 20.68 0.12 -54.79
CA ARG A 170 19.49 0.80 -54.27
C ARG A 170 18.68 1.56 -55.33
N TYR A 171 19.36 2.23 -56.25
CA TYR A 171 18.71 2.91 -57.37
C TYR A 171 18.43 1.90 -58.50
N ASN A 172 17.18 1.87 -58.99
CA ASN A 172 16.78 1.02 -60.11
C ASN A 172 16.93 1.79 -61.44
N PRO A 173 17.80 1.36 -62.38
CA PRO A 173 18.03 2.07 -63.65
C PRO A 173 16.78 2.28 -64.51
N LYS A 174 15.73 1.46 -64.33
CA LYS A 174 14.43 1.62 -65.02
C LYS A 174 13.73 2.94 -64.66
N MET A 175 14.11 3.59 -63.56
CA MET A 175 13.59 4.90 -63.15
C MET A 175 14.22 6.09 -63.89
N ALA A 176 15.33 5.90 -64.63
CA ALA A 176 16.16 6.98 -65.17
C ALA A 176 15.47 7.91 -66.18
N SER A 177 14.37 7.48 -66.79
CA SER A 177 13.55 8.30 -67.70
C SER A 177 12.72 9.36 -67.00
N VAL A 178 12.46 9.20 -65.69
CA VAL A 178 11.61 10.10 -64.88
C VAL A 178 12.40 10.68 -63.70
N ILE A 179 13.20 9.85 -63.02
CA ILE A 179 14.07 10.23 -61.91
C ILE A 179 15.52 10.02 -62.36
N PRO A 180 16.22 11.05 -62.88
CA PRO A 180 17.63 10.94 -63.22
C PRO A 180 18.47 10.63 -61.98
N VAL A 181 19.52 9.81 -62.13
CA VAL A 181 20.37 9.38 -61.00
C VAL A 181 21.01 10.54 -60.21
N HIS A 182 21.21 11.71 -60.82
CA HIS A 182 21.75 12.89 -60.12
C HIS A 182 20.73 13.57 -59.18
N ASN A 183 19.43 13.32 -59.39
CA ASN A 183 18.34 13.75 -58.51
C ASN A 183 17.98 12.67 -57.47
N TRP A 184 18.57 11.47 -57.54
CA TRP A 184 18.41 10.45 -56.50
C TRP A 184 19.06 10.94 -55.20
N ARG A 185 18.22 11.16 -54.18
CA ARG A 185 18.64 11.64 -52.86
C ARG A 185 18.19 10.68 -51.78
N LYS A 186 18.97 10.61 -50.70
CA LYS A 186 18.67 9.87 -49.49
C LYS A 186 18.63 10.81 -48.28
N GLY A 187 17.80 10.46 -47.30
CA GLY A 187 17.98 10.88 -45.91
C GLY A 187 16.96 10.23 -44.97
N SER A 188 16.80 10.82 -43.79
CA SER A 188 15.80 10.43 -42.80
C SER A 188 14.36 10.57 -43.32
N GLN A 189 13.55 9.54 -43.08
CA GLN A 189 12.08 9.55 -43.21
C GLN A 189 11.43 10.67 -42.36
N TRP A 190 12.08 11.07 -41.26
CA TRP A 190 11.52 12.01 -40.28
C TRP A 190 11.77 13.46 -40.71
N VAL A 191 10.98 13.90 -41.68
CA VAL A 191 11.01 15.27 -42.23
C VAL A 191 10.07 16.23 -41.50
N ILE A 192 10.34 17.53 -41.64
CA ILE A 192 9.41 18.61 -41.28
C ILE A 192 9.22 19.52 -42.50
N LEU A 193 8.01 19.57 -43.03
CA LEU A 193 7.68 20.30 -44.26
C LEU A 193 6.97 21.63 -43.97
N THR A 194 7.16 22.61 -44.84
CA THR A 194 6.26 23.76 -45.00
C THR A 194 5.03 23.34 -45.81
N ARG A 195 3.96 24.15 -45.77
CA ARG A 195 2.73 23.89 -46.54
C ARG A 195 3.01 23.64 -48.03
N LYS A 196 3.75 24.54 -48.68
CA LYS A 196 4.20 24.42 -50.08
C LYS A 196 4.85 23.06 -50.39
N HIS A 197 5.71 22.55 -49.52
CA HIS A 197 6.37 21.25 -49.75
C HIS A 197 5.47 20.06 -49.42
N ALA A 198 4.54 20.19 -48.47
CA ALA A 198 3.51 19.18 -48.23
C ALA A 198 2.55 19.05 -49.43
N GLU A 199 2.16 20.17 -50.05
CA GLU A 199 1.34 20.21 -51.27
C GLU A 199 2.03 19.48 -52.42
N VAL A 200 3.30 19.82 -52.72
CA VAL A 200 4.12 19.13 -53.73
C VAL A 200 4.17 17.60 -53.50
N VAL A 201 4.32 17.15 -52.24
CA VAL A 201 4.34 15.72 -51.90
C VAL A 201 2.97 15.04 -52.10
N VAL A 202 1.87 15.74 -51.88
CA VAL A 202 0.51 15.20 -52.05
C VAL A 202 0.05 15.22 -53.51
N GLU A 203 0.48 16.21 -54.29
CA GLU A 203 0.12 16.41 -55.70
C GLU A 203 1.03 15.66 -56.70
N ASP A 204 2.18 15.14 -56.25
CA ASP A 204 3.10 14.39 -57.11
C ASP A 204 2.41 13.18 -57.78
N ASN A 205 2.40 13.14 -59.11
CA ASN A 205 1.91 12.03 -59.92
C ASN A 205 3.00 11.46 -60.85
N THR A 206 4.28 11.78 -60.60
CA THR A 206 5.40 11.43 -61.48
C THR A 206 6.48 10.62 -60.76
N VAL A 207 6.92 11.02 -59.57
CA VAL A 207 7.99 10.37 -58.81
C VAL A 207 7.46 9.16 -58.04
N PHE A 208 6.35 9.31 -57.31
CA PHE A 208 5.77 8.24 -56.48
C PHE A 208 5.40 6.96 -57.27
N PRO A 209 4.79 7.03 -58.47
CA PRO A 209 4.52 5.83 -59.27
C PRO A 209 5.79 5.04 -59.64
N MET A 210 6.93 5.71 -59.84
CA MET A 210 8.20 5.03 -60.14
C MET A 210 8.70 4.23 -58.94
N PHE A 211 8.57 4.77 -57.72
CA PHE A 211 8.82 4.01 -56.49
C PHE A 211 7.85 2.84 -56.35
N GLN A 212 6.53 3.03 -56.57
CA GLN A 212 5.55 1.95 -56.51
C GLN A 212 5.86 0.81 -57.50
N GLN A 213 6.34 1.13 -58.70
CA GLN A 213 6.61 0.17 -59.78
C GLN A 213 7.98 -0.52 -59.66
N HIS A 214 9.02 0.19 -59.23
CA HIS A 214 10.41 -0.26 -59.37
C HIS A 214 11.15 -0.53 -58.06
N CYS A 215 10.60 -0.10 -56.92
CA CYS A 215 11.19 -0.30 -55.60
C CYS A 215 10.39 -1.34 -54.81
N LYS A 216 10.80 -2.61 -54.98
CA LYS A 216 10.17 -3.79 -54.40
C LYS A 216 11.14 -4.55 -53.50
N ARG A 217 10.68 -4.93 -52.30
CA ARG A 217 11.48 -5.67 -51.34
C ARG A 217 11.88 -7.04 -51.91
N LYS A 218 13.16 -7.37 -51.79
CA LYS A 218 13.70 -8.68 -52.18
C LYS A 218 13.15 -9.77 -51.27
N SER A 219 12.71 -10.89 -51.84
CA SER A 219 12.23 -12.03 -51.06
C SER A 219 13.39 -12.71 -50.30
N LEU A 220 13.14 -13.13 -49.06
CA LEU A 220 14.14 -13.82 -48.22
C LEU A 220 14.28 -15.29 -48.66
N PRO A 221 15.47 -15.93 -48.55
CA PRO A 221 15.68 -17.28 -49.05
C PRO A 221 14.93 -18.40 -48.28
N GLU A 222 14.13 -19.14 -49.05
CA GLU A 222 14.11 -20.62 -49.14
C GLU A 222 13.52 -21.54 -48.05
N PHE A 223 13.07 -21.11 -46.85
CA PHE A 223 12.47 -22.07 -45.88
C PHE A 223 10.93 -22.00 -45.68
N TRP A 224 10.22 -20.95 -46.12
CA TRP A 224 8.79 -20.78 -45.78
C TRP A 224 7.86 -20.37 -46.94
N ARG A 225 7.75 -21.20 -48.00
CA ARG A 225 6.46 -21.48 -48.73
C ARG A 225 6.57 -22.43 -49.93
N ASP A 226 5.47 -23.13 -50.20
CA ASP A 226 5.26 -24.12 -51.28
C ASP A 226 5.19 -23.57 -52.72
N HIS A 227 5.84 -22.45 -53.05
CA HIS A 227 5.76 -21.84 -54.40
C HIS A 227 7.14 -21.51 -54.99
N PRO A 228 7.40 -21.83 -56.28
CA PRO A 228 8.72 -21.70 -56.88
C PRO A 228 9.14 -20.25 -57.21
N LEU A 229 10.45 -20.01 -57.16
CA LEU A 229 11.10 -18.73 -57.44
C LEU A 229 10.90 -18.24 -58.90
N PRO A 230 10.69 -16.93 -59.15
CA PRO A 230 10.69 -16.35 -60.50
C PRO A 230 12.11 -16.22 -61.07
N ALA A 231 12.32 -16.64 -62.32
CA ALA A 231 13.64 -16.71 -62.97
C ALA A 231 14.25 -15.36 -63.44
N ASP A 232 13.81 -14.20 -62.91
CA ASP A 232 14.26 -12.87 -63.34
C ASP A 232 14.61 -11.98 -62.14
N GLY A 233 15.91 -11.87 -61.86
CA GLY A 233 16.46 -11.04 -60.78
C GLY A 233 16.33 -9.53 -60.98
N SER A 234 15.81 -9.04 -62.11
CA SER A 234 15.58 -7.60 -62.36
C SER A 234 14.22 -7.08 -61.84
N LYS A 235 13.48 -7.92 -61.10
CA LYS A 235 12.15 -7.65 -60.54
C LYS A 235 12.14 -7.28 -59.05
N GLU A 236 13.26 -7.39 -58.35
CA GLU A 236 13.35 -7.08 -56.91
C GLU A 236 14.52 -6.11 -56.64
N HIS A 237 14.22 -4.86 -56.31
CA HIS A 237 15.19 -3.80 -55.99
C HIS A 237 14.78 -3.09 -54.69
N ASN A 238 15.55 -3.33 -53.63
CA ASN A 238 15.29 -2.76 -52.31
C ASN A 238 15.81 -1.29 -52.23
N CYS A 239 15.02 -0.35 -52.73
CA CYS A 239 15.37 1.07 -52.70
C CYS A 239 15.31 1.71 -51.31
N ILE A 240 14.58 1.11 -50.34
CA ILE A 240 14.14 1.77 -49.09
C ILE A 240 13.38 3.08 -49.40
N PRO A 241 12.13 2.98 -49.93
CA PRO A 241 11.40 4.12 -50.50
C PRO A 241 11.23 5.30 -49.54
N ASP A 242 11.00 5.01 -48.27
CA ASP A 242 10.78 5.97 -47.19
C ASP A 242 12.02 6.77 -46.75
N GLU A 243 13.23 6.35 -47.14
CA GLU A 243 14.47 7.10 -46.94
C GLU A 243 14.89 7.94 -48.17
N HIS A 244 14.13 7.92 -49.27
CA HIS A 244 14.56 8.55 -50.54
C HIS A 244 13.52 9.44 -51.22
N TYR A 245 12.23 9.14 -51.05
CA TYR A 245 11.17 9.72 -51.88
C TYR A 245 11.04 11.24 -51.75
N VAL A 246 10.85 11.77 -50.53
CA VAL A 246 10.62 13.22 -50.32
C VAL A 246 11.84 14.03 -50.76
N GLN A 247 13.04 13.52 -50.47
CA GLN A 247 14.32 14.11 -50.86
C GLN A 247 14.48 14.18 -52.38
N THR A 248 14.16 13.07 -53.06
CA THR A 248 14.28 12.91 -54.51
C THR A 248 13.24 13.78 -55.24
N LEU A 249 12.01 13.85 -54.73
CA LEU A 249 10.96 14.71 -55.28
C LEU A 249 11.34 16.20 -55.16
N LEU A 250 11.77 16.66 -53.98
CA LEU A 250 12.17 18.06 -53.81
C LEU A 250 13.45 18.40 -54.61
N ALA A 251 14.32 17.44 -54.91
CA ALA A 251 15.44 17.62 -55.83
C ALA A 251 14.98 17.71 -57.30
N GLN A 252 14.05 16.84 -57.72
CA GLN A 252 13.44 16.84 -59.05
C GLN A 252 12.74 18.17 -59.37
N GLU A 253 12.00 18.73 -58.40
CA GLU A 253 11.30 20.02 -58.52
C GLU A 253 12.22 21.24 -58.31
N GLY A 254 13.53 21.04 -58.09
CA GLY A 254 14.52 22.12 -57.93
C GLY A 254 14.43 22.88 -56.58
N LEU A 255 13.71 22.34 -55.60
CA LEU A 255 13.41 22.96 -54.30
C LEU A 255 14.49 22.75 -53.24
N GLU A 256 15.66 22.16 -53.57
CA GLU A 256 16.75 21.90 -52.62
C GLU A 256 17.30 23.16 -51.92
N ARG A 257 17.03 24.36 -52.46
CA ARG A 257 17.42 25.64 -51.83
C ARG A 257 16.44 26.12 -50.75
N GLU A 258 15.24 25.55 -50.69
CA GLU A 258 14.17 25.88 -49.73
C GLU A 258 14.13 24.89 -48.55
N ILE A 259 15.11 23.97 -48.46
CA ILE A 259 15.28 23.03 -47.36
C ILE A 259 16.55 23.34 -46.57
N THR A 260 16.54 23.06 -45.27
CA THR A 260 17.74 22.77 -44.48
C THR A 260 18.03 21.29 -44.63
N ARG A 261 19.21 20.93 -45.16
CA ARG A 261 19.61 19.55 -45.48
C ARG A 261 20.01 18.74 -44.24
N ARG A 262 19.05 18.59 -43.30
CA ARG A 262 19.11 17.79 -42.06
C ARG A 262 17.71 17.50 -41.49
N SER A 263 17.58 16.47 -40.66
CA SER A 263 16.39 16.18 -39.84
C SER A 263 16.51 16.78 -38.44
N LEU A 264 15.37 17.01 -37.77
CA LEU A 264 15.31 17.36 -36.34
C LEU A 264 15.06 16.15 -35.42
N THR A 265 15.09 14.92 -35.96
CA THR A 265 14.83 13.68 -35.20
C THR A 265 16.06 12.77 -35.18
N HIS A 266 16.69 12.63 -34.01
CA HIS A 266 17.88 11.79 -33.81
C HIS A 266 17.56 10.29 -33.87
N SER A 267 18.37 9.53 -34.61
CA SER A 267 18.42 8.06 -34.58
C SER A 267 19.89 7.63 -34.50
N SER A 268 20.27 6.79 -33.52
CA SER A 268 21.62 6.21 -33.48
C SER A 268 21.73 5.02 -34.43
N TRP A 269 22.83 4.98 -35.18
CA TRP A 269 23.20 3.89 -36.08
C TRP A 269 24.57 3.29 -35.77
N ASP A 270 25.29 3.85 -34.78
CA ASP A 270 26.68 3.49 -34.48
C ASP A 270 26.79 2.84 -33.10
N LEU A 271 27.64 1.82 -33.02
CA LEU A 271 27.79 0.89 -31.89
C LEU A 271 29.27 0.79 -31.53
N SER A 272 29.82 1.89 -31.02
CA SER A 272 31.20 1.98 -30.54
C SER A 272 31.38 1.53 -29.08
N SER A 273 30.29 1.17 -28.39
CA SER A 273 30.29 0.77 -26.97
C SER A 273 29.64 -0.60 -26.68
N SER A 274 29.25 -1.37 -27.69
CA SER A 274 28.76 -2.75 -27.49
C SER A 274 29.85 -3.76 -27.85
N VAL A 275 30.17 -4.65 -26.92
CA VAL A 275 31.19 -5.72 -27.11
C VAL A 275 30.66 -6.86 -28.00
N GLU A 276 29.35 -6.91 -28.25
CA GLU A 276 28.70 -7.87 -29.15
C GLU A 276 28.81 -7.46 -30.62
N HIS A 277 29.38 -8.32 -31.46
CA HIS A 277 29.66 -8.02 -32.87
C HIS A 277 28.43 -8.09 -33.80
N GLU A 278 27.26 -8.42 -33.27
CA GLU A 278 26.09 -8.89 -34.04
C GLU A 278 25.04 -7.82 -34.36
N ARG A 279 25.13 -6.62 -33.75
CA ARG A 279 24.06 -5.59 -33.88
C ARG A 279 24.21 -4.61 -35.04
N ARG A 280 25.05 -4.91 -36.06
CA ARG A 280 25.16 -4.12 -37.32
C ARG A 280 24.03 -4.45 -38.32
N GLY A 281 22.79 -4.20 -37.91
CA GLY A 281 21.58 -4.52 -38.68
C GLY A 281 21.08 -3.42 -39.63
N TRP A 282 20.02 -3.74 -40.38
CA TRP A 282 19.31 -2.81 -41.29
C TRP A 282 18.47 -1.73 -40.57
N HIS A 283 18.65 -1.55 -39.27
CA HIS A 283 17.79 -0.74 -38.42
C HIS A 283 18.62 0.08 -37.42
N PRO A 284 18.20 1.32 -37.07
CA PRO A 284 18.85 2.10 -36.03
C PRO A 284 18.64 1.45 -34.66
N VAL A 285 19.63 1.65 -33.78
CA VAL A 285 19.72 1.06 -32.44
C VAL A 285 18.42 1.30 -31.66
N THR A 286 17.85 0.23 -31.11
CA THR A 286 16.67 0.32 -30.24
C THR A 286 17.13 0.42 -28.79
N TYR A 287 16.93 1.59 -28.17
CA TYR A 287 17.29 1.83 -26.77
C TYR A 287 16.35 1.05 -25.84
N LYS A 288 16.92 0.10 -25.08
CA LYS A 288 16.23 -0.69 -24.05
C LYS A 288 16.14 0.10 -22.73
N PHE A 289 15.44 -0.46 -21.74
CA PHE A 289 15.20 0.22 -20.45
C PHE A 289 16.50 0.68 -19.77
N SER A 290 17.55 -0.15 -19.83
CA SER A 290 18.91 0.13 -19.35
C SER A 290 19.52 1.41 -19.90
N ASP A 291 19.35 1.64 -21.20
CA ASP A 291 20.08 2.66 -21.97
C ASP A 291 19.48 4.06 -21.75
N ALA A 292 18.20 4.10 -21.40
CA ALA A 292 17.37 5.26 -21.11
C ALA A 292 17.81 6.01 -19.84
N THR A 293 18.99 6.64 -19.91
CA THR A 293 19.60 7.44 -18.83
C THR A 293 19.55 8.95 -19.13
N PRO A 294 19.63 9.83 -18.11
CA PRO A 294 19.81 11.27 -18.32
C PRO A 294 21.05 11.60 -19.13
N MET A 295 22.13 10.84 -18.96
CA MET A 295 23.39 11.02 -19.71
C MET A 295 23.19 10.79 -21.21
N LEU A 296 22.42 9.78 -21.61
CA LEU A 296 22.06 9.55 -23.02
C LEU A 296 21.23 10.71 -23.60
N ILE A 297 20.28 11.25 -22.83
CA ILE A 297 19.49 12.40 -23.30
C ILE A 297 20.36 13.65 -23.42
N GLN A 298 21.28 13.87 -22.48
CA GLN A 298 22.19 15.00 -22.54
C GLN A 298 23.15 14.88 -23.73
N SER A 299 23.75 13.70 -23.97
CA SER A 299 24.66 13.50 -25.10
C SER A 299 23.98 13.67 -26.47
N ILE A 300 22.69 13.36 -26.60
CA ILE A 300 21.90 13.67 -27.81
C ILE A 300 21.61 15.17 -27.91
N LYS A 301 21.36 15.85 -26.79
CA LYS A 301 21.11 17.29 -26.74
C LYS A 301 22.35 18.13 -27.04
N ASP A 302 23.55 17.63 -26.75
CA ASP A 302 24.82 18.34 -26.95
C ASP A 302 25.31 18.29 -28.41
N ILE A 303 24.56 17.66 -29.33
CA ILE A 303 24.91 17.60 -30.76
C ILE A 303 24.52 18.90 -31.47
N ASP A 304 25.53 19.70 -31.81
CA ASP A 304 25.43 21.01 -32.49
C ASP A 304 25.75 20.98 -33.99
N ASN A 305 26.20 19.84 -34.52
CA ASN A 305 26.47 19.64 -35.95
C ASN A 305 26.29 18.17 -36.40
N ILE A 306 26.04 17.97 -37.70
CA ILE A 306 25.87 16.65 -38.34
C ILE A 306 26.88 16.52 -39.48
N TYR A 307 27.56 15.37 -39.58
CA TYR A 307 28.52 15.09 -40.66
C TYR A 307 27.96 14.07 -41.66
N TYR A 308 28.01 14.43 -42.95
CA TYR A 308 27.54 13.63 -44.08
C TYR A 308 28.74 13.09 -44.85
N GLU A 309 29.08 11.83 -44.60
CA GLU A 309 30.28 11.18 -45.16
C GLU A 309 30.30 11.17 -46.69
N THR A 310 29.16 10.91 -47.34
CA THR A 310 29.10 10.81 -48.81
C THR A 310 29.28 12.15 -49.53
N GLU A 311 29.04 13.27 -48.84
CA GLU A 311 29.22 14.63 -49.35
C GLU A 311 30.45 15.34 -48.74
N TYR A 312 31.16 14.71 -47.80
CA TYR A 312 32.17 15.31 -46.93
C TYR A 312 31.71 16.64 -46.27
N ARG A 313 30.40 16.79 -46.05
CA ARG A 313 29.74 18.03 -45.60
C ARG A 313 29.47 17.97 -44.10
N ARG A 314 29.78 19.05 -43.38
CA ARG A 314 29.36 19.26 -41.98
C ARG A 314 28.29 20.35 -41.93
N GLU A 315 27.11 19.99 -41.46
CA GLU A 315 25.98 20.88 -41.28
C GLU A 315 25.93 21.39 -39.83
N TRP A 316 26.22 22.67 -39.62
CA TRP A 316 26.16 23.30 -38.29
C TRP A 316 24.75 23.79 -37.98
N CYS A 317 24.24 23.41 -36.81
CA CYS A 317 22.85 23.64 -36.47
C CYS A 317 22.64 25.06 -35.92
N THR A 318 21.63 25.73 -36.46
CA THR A 318 21.26 27.10 -36.06
C THR A 318 19.76 27.26 -35.92
N SER A 319 19.34 28.22 -35.08
CA SER A 319 17.96 28.66 -34.92
C SER A 319 17.94 30.17 -34.69
N LYS A 320 17.00 30.90 -35.31
CA LYS A 320 16.94 32.39 -35.26
C LYS A 320 18.30 33.07 -35.55
N GLY A 321 19.10 32.48 -36.47
CA GLY A 321 20.43 32.97 -36.87
C GLY A 321 21.57 32.77 -35.85
N LYS A 322 21.36 31.99 -34.78
CA LYS A 322 22.37 31.68 -33.74
C LYS A 322 22.69 30.18 -33.71
N PRO A 323 23.91 29.77 -33.29
CA PRO A 323 24.22 28.37 -32.99
C PRO A 323 23.18 27.76 -32.05
N SER A 324 22.74 26.55 -32.36
CA SER A 324 21.67 25.86 -31.63
C SER A 324 21.79 24.35 -31.81
N GLN A 325 21.23 23.59 -30.87
CA GLN A 325 21.29 22.13 -30.93
C GLN A 325 20.48 21.57 -32.11
N CYS A 326 20.96 20.45 -32.65
CA CYS A 326 20.45 19.90 -33.91
C CYS A 326 19.07 19.27 -33.81
N PHE A 327 18.83 18.48 -32.76
CA PHE A 327 17.66 17.60 -32.68
C PHE A 327 16.64 18.12 -31.67
N LEU A 328 15.35 18.06 -32.03
CA LEU A 328 14.21 18.35 -31.14
C LEU A 328 13.53 17.08 -30.63
N PHE A 329 13.70 15.97 -31.35
CA PHE A 329 13.19 14.65 -31.01
C PHE A 329 14.31 13.62 -31.08
N ALA A 330 14.20 12.55 -30.31
CA ALA A 330 15.00 11.33 -30.46
C ALA A 330 14.06 10.13 -30.59
N ARG A 331 14.48 9.07 -31.28
CA ARG A 331 13.61 7.90 -31.50
C ARG A 331 14.29 6.56 -31.26
N LYS A 332 13.51 5.49 -31.50
CA LYS A 332 13.86 4.08 -31.25
C LYS A 332 13.98 3.69 -29.78
N PHE A 333 13.25 4.38 -28.90
CA PHE A 333 13.09 3.92 -27.52
C PHE A 333 12.06 2.78 -27.45
N THR A 334 12.37 1.70 -26.75
CA THR A 334 11.34 0.72 -26.35
C THR A 334 10.32 1.41 -25.44
N ARG A 335 9.11 0.85 -25.32
CA ARG A 335 8.07 1.39 -24.43
C ARG A 335 8.57 1.60 -22.99
N PRO A 336 9.27 0.64 -22.34
CA PRO A 336 9.87 0.88 -21.02
C PRO A 336 10.93 2.00 -21.02
N ALA A 337 11.78 2.06 -22.04
CA ALA A 337 12.83 3.08 -22.13
C ALA A 337 12.27 4.51 -22.29
N ALA A 338 11.25 4.67 -23.13
CA ALA A 338 10.55 5.94 -23.29
C ALA A 338 9.89 6.38 -21.97
N LEU A 339 9.22 5.46 -21.27
CA LEU A 339 8.60 5.74 -19.96
C LEU A 339 9.64 6.12 -18.89
N ARG A 340 10.79 5.44 -18.83
CA ARG A 340 11.90 5.79 -17.93
C ARG A 340 12.38 7.22 -18.16
N LEU A 341 12.60 7.62 -19.42
CA LEU A 341 13.06 8.98 -19.74
C LEU A 341 12.02 10.06 -19.46
N LEU A 342 10.75 9.81 -19.76
CA LEU A 342 9.67 10.76 -19.46
C LEU A 342 9.53 11.00 -17.95
N ASN A 343 9.71 9.94 -17.14
CA ASN A 343 9.71 10.02 -15.69
C ASN A 343 10.97 10.71 -15.10
N THR A 344 12.06 10.84 -15.89
CA THR A 344 13.34 11.39 -15.41
C THR A 344 13.61 12.82 -15.93
N VAL A 345 13.21 13.15 -17.16
CA VAL A 345 13.52 14.44 -17.82
C VAL A 345 12.57 15.57 -17.36
N GLY A 346 11.40 15.24 -16.80
CA GLY A 346 10.49 16.21 -16.20
C GLY A 346 11.00 16.89 -14.91
N GLY A 347 12.12 16.43 -14.33
CA GLY A 347 12.62 16.89 -13.02
C GLY A 347 13.60 18.07 -13.03
N ASN A 348 14.23 18.42 -14.16
CA ASN A 348 15.31 19.41 -14.18
C ASN A 348 14.84 20.84 -14.46
N GLY A 349 14.31 21.47 -13.40
CA GLY A 349 13.85 22.87 -13.40
C GLY A 349 13.88 23.53 -12.02
N ARG A 350 14.98 23.38 -11.25
CA ARG A 350 15.30 24.07 -9.97
C ARG A 350 14.15 24.21 -8.94
N HIS A 351 14.07 23.33 -7.95
CA HIS A 351 13.36 23.62 -6.68
C HIS A 351 13.92 22.78 -5.51
N ASP A 352 15.11 23.15 -5.01
CA ASP A 352 15.78 22.50 -3.87
C ASP A 352 15.45 23.20 -2.53
N THR A 353 14.26 23.01 -1.96
CA THR A 353 14.03 23.11 -0.50
C THR A 353 12.81 22.30 -0.04
N ALA A 354 12.77 21.93 1.25
CA ALA A 354 11.62 21.29 1.87
C ALA A 354 10.33 22.16 1.90
N GLU A 355 10.40 23.46 1.58
CA GLU A 355 9.21 24.30 1.46
C GLU A 355 8.47 24.11 0.13
N ASP A 356 9.16 23.64 -0.93
CA ASP A 356 8.54 23.40 -2.24
C ASP A 356 7.72 22.08 -2.27
N TRP A 357 8.07 21.09 -1.44
CA TRP A 357 7.24 19.89 -1.25
C TRP A 357 5.88 20.20 -0.60
N MET A 358 5.80 21.27 0.21
CA MET A 358 4.51 21.78 0.68
C MET A 358 3.64 22.30 -0.46
N TYR A 359 4.22 22.76 -1.58
CA TYR A 359 3.50 23.16 -2.79
C TYR A 359 3.03 21.94 -3.62
N PHE A 360 3.74 20.82 -3.59
CA PHE A 360 3.25 19.55 -4.16
C PHE A 360 2.06 19.01 -3.36
N LEU A 361 2.14 19.03 -2.03
CA LEU A 361 1.00 18.78 -1.14
C LEU A 361 -0.16 19.76 -1.40
N TYR A 362 0.14 21.04 -1.65
CA TYR A 362 -0.87 22.05 -2.00
C TYR A 362 -1.56 21.77 -3.35
N ASN A 363 -0.85 21.19 -4.32
CA ASN A 363 -1.44 20.79 -5.61
C ASN A 363 -2.21 19.48 -5.54
N LEU A 364 -1.87 18.57 -4.61
CA LEU A 364 -2.72 17.44 -4.26
C LEU A 364 -4.04 17.96 -3.64
N ILE A 365 -3.94 18.84 -2.65
CA ILE A 365 -5.05 19.33 -1.80
C ILE A 365 -5.88 20.47 -2.45
N GLY A 366 -5.39 21.13 -3.52
CA GLY A 366 -5.97 22.40 -3.98
C GLY A 366 -5.84 22.69 -5.48
N THR A 367 -6.84 22.27 -6.27
CA THR A 367 -7.09 22.81 -7.62
C THR A 367 -8.27 23.78 -7.64
N VAL A 368 -8.01 25.07 -7.42
CA VAL A 368 -8.81 26.15 -8.04
C VAL A 368 -7.92 27.34 -8.39
N LYS A 369 -7.67 27.54 -9.69
CA LYS A 369 -7.23 28.85 -10.21
C LYS A 369 -8.30 29.90 -9.89
N GLY A 370 -7.94 30.94 -9.16
CA GLY A 370 -8.69 32.20 -9.14
C GLY A 370 -8.14 33.13 -10.21
N HIS A 371 -9.01 33.93 -10.83
CA HIS A 371 -8.58 35.03 -11.70
C HIS A 371 -7.75 36.05 -10.91
N GLU A 372 -6.70 36.58 -11.53
CA GLU A 372 -6.12 37.86 -11.13
C GLU A 372 -7.07 38.98 -11.57
N GLU A 373 -7.37 39.91 -10.66
CA GLU A 373 -7.78 41.28 -11.01
C GLU A 373 -6.71 42.25 -10.49
N ASP A 374 -6.53 43.36 -11.21
CA ASP A 374 -5.29 44.15 -11.24
C ASP A 374 -4.83 44.79 -9.92
N PRO A 375 -3.49 44.87 -9.68
CA PRO A 375 -2.91 45.62 -8.58
C PRO A 375 -2.81 47.13 -8.91
N ALA A 376 -3.89 47.88 -8.70
CA ALA A 376 -3.92 49.32 -8.95
C ALA A 376 -4.24 50.20 -7.71
N THR A 377 -3.18 50.83 -7.18
CA THR A 377 -3.14 52.12 -6.47
C THR A 377 -3.37 52.23 -4.94
N TYR A 378 -2.74 53.29 -4.41
CA TYR A 378 -2.88 53.98 -3.12
C TYR A 378 -2.13 53.48 -1.85
N ASN A 379 -0.92 54.04 -1.70
CA ASN A 379 -0.35 54.43 -0.41
C ASN A 379 -1.35 55.24 0.43
N GLY A 380 -1.52 54.91 1.72
CA GLY A 380 -2.41 55.64 2.64
C GLY A 380 -2.08 55.44 4.12
N ARG A 381 -1.36 56.40 4.71
CA ARG A 381 -0.92 56.41 6.12
C ARG A 381 -2.05 56.72 7.13
N TYR A 382 -1.90 56.15 8.32
CA TYR A 382 -2.24 56.71 9.65
C TYR A 382 -3.70 56.78 10.17
N SER A 383 -3.90 56.11 11.32
CA SER A 383 -4.62 56.57 12.54
C SER A 383 -6.13 56.83 12.51
N GLY A 384 -6.85 56.46 13.59
CA GLY A 384 -8.19 57.03 13.85
C GLY A 384 -9.09 56.25 14.82
N ARG A 385 -9.13 56.68 16.08
CA ARG A 385 -10.03 56.17 17.14
C ARG A 385 -11.54 56.46 16.90
N ARG A 386 -12.37 55.56 17.46
CA ARG A 386 -13.64 55.79 18.22
C ARG A 386 -15.01 56.02 17.50
N ARG A 387 -15.95 55.17 17.96
CA ARG A 387 -17.31 55.46 18.50
C ARG A 387 -18.55 55.68 17.58
N LEU A 388 -19.48 54.72 17.71
CA LEU A 388 -20.82 54.83 18.35
C LEU A 388 -21.91 55.74 17.74
N ALA A 389 -23.00 55.11 17.26
CA ALA A 389 -24.46 55.46 17.29
C ALA A 389 -25.14 54.90 16.01
N LYS A 390 -26.15 54.01 16.05
CA LYS A 390 -27.55 54.09 16.55
C LYS A 390 -28.52 54.93 15.70
N ASN A 391 -29.67 54.32 15.39
CA ASN A 391 -30.95 54.89 14.92
C ASN A 391 -30.99 55.36 13.43
N THR A 392 -32.08 55.27 12.66
CA THR A 392 -33.47 54.77 12.92
C THR A 392 -34.21 54.36 11.63
N LYS A 393 -35.33 53.63 11.83
CA LYS A 393 -36.47 53.32 10.92
C LYS A 393 -36.82 54.26 9.75
N GLN A 394 -37.31 53.64 8.66
CA GLN A 394 -38.63 53.86 7.99
C GLN A 394 -38.81 52.69 6.99
N GLU A 395 -39.78 51.77 7.06
CA GLU A 395 -41.24 51.88 6.84
C GLU A 395 -41.65 52.52 5.51
N ASN A 396 -42.04 51.70 4.51
CA ASN A 396 -43.33 51.88 3.81
C ASN A 396 -43.83 50.60 3.09
N GLN A 397 -45.14 50.58 2.84
CA GLN A 397 -45.97 49.41 2.44
C GLN A 397 -46.23 49.31 0.93
N GLY A 398 -46.81 48.18 0.48
CA GLY A 398 -47.38 48.02 -0.87
C GLY A 398 -47.89 46.60 -1.15
N GLU A 399 -49.20 46.38 -1.02
CA GLU A 399 -49.88 45.09 -1.25
C GLU A 399 -50.39 44.95 -2.70
N SER A 400 -50.51 43.70 -3.21
CA SER A 400 -51.72 43.23 -3.94
C SER A 400 -51.67 41.72 -4.21
N LEU A 401 -52.83 41.06 -4.17
CA LEU A 401 -53.06 39.60 -4.28
C LEU A 401 -53.43 39.15 -5.70
N ASP A 402 -53.26 37.86 -6.02
CA ASP A 402 -54.25 37.04 -6.77
C ASP A 402 -53.86 35.53 -6.78
N GLU A 403 -54.86 34.64 -6.86
CA GLU A 403 -54.82 33.15 -6.80
C GLU A 403 -55.92 32.53 -7.72
N PRO A 404 -55.97 31.21 -8.04
CA PRO A 404 -54.93 30.20 -8.35
C PRO A 404 -55.10 29.66 -9.82
N PRO A 405 -55.65 28.46 -10.15
CA PRO A 405 -55.25 27.04 -9.99
C PRO A 405 -54.96 26.34 -11.37
N PRO A 406 -55.06 24.99 -11.59
CA PRO A 406 -54.64 23.80 -10.81
C PRO A 406 -53.71 22.78 -11.55
N LYS A 407 -52.91 22.03 -10.76
CA LYS A 407 -52.48 20.61 -10.91
C LYS A 407 -51.75 20.09 -12.18
N SER A 408 -50.49 19.68 -12.01
CA SER A 408 -49.94 18.37 -12.43
C SER A 408 -48.69 17.96 -11.61
N ALA A 409 -48.30 16.68 -11.66
CA ALA A 409 -47.44 15.99 -10.66
C ALA A 409 -45.91 16.03 -11.00
N PRO A 410 -45.01 15.52 -10.13
CA PRO A 410 -43.63 16.03 -10.01
C PRO A 410 -42.61 15.45 -10.98
N THR A 411 -41.50 16.18 -11.17
CA THR A 411 -40.24 15.68 -11.76
C THR A 411 -39.07 16.02 -10.84
N LEU A 412 -38.24 15.01 -10.53
CA LEU A 412 -36.99 15.23 -9.79
C LEU A 412 -36.02 16.03 -10.66
N SER A 413 -35.54 17.17 -10.15
CA SER A 413 -34.35 17.82 -10.69
C SER A 413 -33.15 17.50 -9.81
N GLY A 414 -32.22 16.69 -10.34
CA GLY A 414 -30.93 16.46 -9.69
C GLY A 414 -30.12 17.75 -9.68
N LYS A 415 -29.91 18.33 -8.50
CA LYS A 415 -29.02 19.48 -8.32
C LYS A 415 -27.57 19.00 -8.27
N THR A 416 -26.77 19.43 -9.24
CA THR A 416 -25.32 19.25 -9.24
C THR A 416 -24.69 19.95 -8.04
N VAL A 417 -23.99 19.20 -7.18
CA VAL A 417 -23.25 19.75 -6.04
C VAL A 417 -22.10 20.65 -6.55
N LYS A 418 -21.99 21.87 -6.03
CA LYS A 418 -20.88 22.78 -6.33
C LYS A 418 -19.63 22.38 -5.55
N SER A 419 -18.46 22.46 -6.19
CA SER A 419 -17.21 21.95 -5.62
C SER A 419 -16.73 22.73 -4.39
N THR A 420 -16.29 21.96 -3.40
CA THR A 420 -15.78 22.43 -2.11
C THR A 420 -14.26 22.58 -2.15
N LYS A 421 -13.70 23.70 -1.65
CA LYS A 421 -12.23 23.86 -1.58
C LYS A 421 -11.68 23.39 -0.23
N ALA A 422 -10.63 22.56 -0.26
CA ALA A 422 -9.82 22.27 0.92
C ALA A 422 -8.80 23.38 1.20
N THR A 423 -8.36 23.46 2.46
CA THR A 423 -7.43 24.45 3.00
C THR A 423 -6.43 23.75 3.92
N CYS A 424 -5.16 24.13 3.81
CA CYS A 424 -4.04 23.57 4.55
C CYS A 424 -3.53 24.56 5.59
N GLN A 425 -3.27 24.12 6.83
CA GLN A 425 -2.69 24.95 7.89
C GLN A 425 -1.36 24.34 8.38
N ARG A 426 -0.30 25.17 8.46
CA ARG A 426 0.99 24.79 9.05
C ARG A 426 0.86 24.69 10.59
N SER A 427 1.48 23.68 11.17
CA SER A 427 1.49 23.46 12.63
C SER A 427 2.11 24.64 13.38
N PRO A 428 1.53 25.10 14.51
CA PRO A 428 2.15 26.14 15.34
C PRO A 428 3.39 25.57 16.06
N PRO A 429 4.47 26.37 16.23
CA PRO A 429 5.64 25.94 16.98
C PRO A 429 5.29 25.74 18.46
N GLY A 430 5.63 24.56 19.00
CA GLY A 430 5.33 24.18 20.39
C GLY A 430 5.85 25.17 21.43
N THR A 431 5.12 25.30 22.54
CA THR A 431 5.41 26.21 23.65
C THR A 431 6.78 25.95 24.27
N LYS A 432 7.68 26.95 24.16
CA LYS A 432 9.01 26.87 24.76
C LYS A 432 8.95 26.84 26.28
N ARG A 433 9.39 25.73 26.89
CA ARG A 433 9.99 25.74 28.23
C ARG A 433 11.22 24.83 28.29
N GLU A 434 12.37 25.50 28.36
CA GLU A 434 13.67 25.06 28.88
C GLU A 434 14.16 23.62 28.61
N GLN A 435 14.99 23.48 27.58
CA GLN A 435 16.31 22.86 27.72
C GLN A 435 17.32 23.54 26.77
N LYS A 436 18.49 23.96 27.29
CA LYS A 436 19.59 24.49 26.47
C LYS A 436 20.53 23.35 26.07
N GLY A 437 20.32 22.79 24.89
CA GLY A 437 21.26 21.91 24.20
C GLY A 437 21.39 22.33 22.74
N ARG A 438 22.61 22.40 22.19
CA ARG A 438 22.83 22.74 20.78
C ARG A 438 22.56 21.52 19.90
N GLY A 439 21.43 21.54 19.19
CA GLY A 439 21.11 20.64 18.08
C GLY A 439 20.32 21.42 17.02
N GLY A 440 20.55 21.14 15.73
CA GLY A 440 19.86 21.84 14.64
C GLY A 440 18.36 21.53 14.64
N GLY A 441 17.52 22.56 14.59
CA GLY A 441 16.07 22.38 14.52
C GLY A 441 15.64 21.87 13.15
N THR A 442 15.08 20.66 13.10
CA THR A 442 14.39 20.14 11.93
C THR A 442 13.05 20.87 11.73
N ALA A 443 12.74 21.23 10.49
CA ALA A 443 11.44 21.79 10.13
C ALA A 443 10.35 20.71 10.20
N THR A 444 9.14 21.07 10.61
CA THR A 444 7.98 20.15 10.69
C THR A 444 7.53 19.72 9.30
N VAL A 445 7.64 18.43 8.97
CA VAL A 445 7.30 17.84 7.66
C VAL A 445 5.87 17.29 7.63
N GLY A 446 4.88 18.12 7.98
CA GLY A 446 3.47 17.72 7.92
C GLY A 446 2.49 18.87 8.17
N CYS A 447 1.22 18.65 7.84
CA CYS A 447 0.18 19.68 7.88
C CYS A 447 -1.21 19.10 8.20
N PHE A 448 -2.10 19.97 8.69
CA PHE A 448 -3.51 19.67 8.87
C PHE A 448 -4.34 20.17 7.69
N VAL A 449 -5.33 19.37 7.31
CA VAL A 449 -6.19 19.58 6.14
C VAL A 449 -7.65 19.58 6.57
N GLY A 450 -8.41 20.55 6.06
CA GLY A 450 -9.86 20.64 6.21
C GLY A 450 -10.48 21.41 5.04
N PHE A 451 -11.80 21.62 5.05
CA PHE A 451 -12.52 22.31 3.98
C PHE A 451 -13.75 23.07 4.48
N ASN A 452 -14.35 23.90 3.63
CA ASN A 452 -15.57 24.64 3.95
C ASN A 452 -16.66 24.33 2.93
N ALA A 453 -17.69 23.59 3.35
CA ALA A 453 -18.87 23.27 2.56
C ALA A 453 -19.79 24.50 2.38
N SER A 454 -20.59 24.50 1.32
CA SER A 454 -21.57 25.57 1.05
C SER A 454 -22.81 25.51 1.93
N GLU A 455 -23.13 24.34 2.47
CA GLU A 455 -24.31 24.05 3.27
C GLU A 455 -23.89 23.23 4.51
N SER A 456 -24.68 23.32 5.59
CA SER A 456 -24.45 22.50 6.79
C SER A 456 -25.06 21.12 6.60
N SER A 457 -24.30 20.07 6.92
CA SER A 457 -24.73 18.68 6.80
C SER A 457 -24.09 17.82 7.89
N SER A 458 -24.76 16.73 8.26
CA SER A 458 -24.22 15.65 9.11
C SER A 458 -23.22 14.76 8.39
N ARG A 459 -23.18 14.81 7.06
CA ARG A 459 -22.23 14.08 6.21
C ARG A 459 -21.76 14.91 5.03
N HIS A 460 -20.46 14.93 4.79
CA HIS A 460 -19.80 15.54 3.65
C HIS A 460 -18.90 14.50 2.97
N VAL A 461 -18.76 14.60 1.65
CA VAL A 461 -17.73 13.90 0.88
C VAL A 461 -17.06 14.92 -0.02
N ALA A 462 -15.75 15.10 0.14
CA ALA A 462 -14.98 16.10 -0.60
C ALA A 462 -13.75 15.44 -1.26
N PRO A 463 -13.53 15.62 -2.58
CA PRO A 463 -12.31 15.15 -3.21
C PRO A 463 -11.11 15.96 -2.69
N ILE A 464 -10.08 15.26 -2.21
CA ILE A 464 -8.85 15.86 -1.65
C ILE A 464 -7.63 15.76 -2.58
N GLY A 465 -7.83 15.28 -3.81
CA GLY A 465 -6.79 15.15 -4.83
C GLY A 465 -6.94 13.87 -5.66
N LYS A 466 -6.20 13.78 -6.77
CA LYS A 466 -6.13 12.56 -7.59
C LYS A 466 -4.90 11.74 -7.25
N LEU A 467 -5.09 10.44 -7.07
CA LEU A 467 -4.03 9.46 -6.88
C LEU A 467 -3.95 8.60 -8.14
N ARG A 468 -2.80 8.59 -8.84
CA ARG A 468 -2.61 7.87 -10.12
C ARG A 468 -1.20 7.36 -10.26
N ASP A 469 -1.06 6.10 -10.71
CA ASP A 469 0.21 5.41 -10.93
C ASP A 469 1.20 5.54 -9.73
N ILE A 470 0.67 5.57 -8.50
CA ILE A 470 1.40 5.72 -7.24
C ILE A 470 1.00 4.57 -6.32
N ARG A 471 1.92 3.61 -6.12
CA ARG A 471 1.75 2.53 -5.15
C ARG A 471 1.42 3.09 -3.77
N PHE A 472 0.43 2.48 -3.14
CA PHE A 472 0.03 2.76 -1.77
C PHE A 472 -0.30 1.45 -1.05
N MET A 473 -0.14 1.48 0.26
CA MET A 473 -0.81 0.55 1.16
C MET A 473 -1.81 1.34 2.00
N SER A 474 -2.87 0.66 2.43
CA SER A 474 -3.94 1.25 3.22
C SER A 474 -4.47 0.26 4.24
N ILE A 475 -5.04 0.79 5.32
CA ILE A 475 -5.81 0.02 6.30
C ILE A 475 -7.26 0.47 6.19
N PHE A 476 -8.18 -0.44 5.88
CA PHE A 476 -9.61 -0.14 5.71
C PHE A 476 -10.50 -1.11 6.48
N ARG A 477 -11.71 -0.67 6.85
CA ARG A 477 -12.71 -1.53 7.52
C ARG A 477 -13.39 -2.42 6.49
N PHE A 478 -13.05 -3.71 6.49
CA PHE A 478 -13.71 -4.70 5.63
C PHE A 478 -14.97 -5.30 6.28
N LYS A 479 -15.08 -5.21 7.60
CA LYS A 479 -16.29 -5.44 8.42
C LYS A 479 -16.53 -4.22 9.30
N VAL A 480 -17.69 -4.14 9.96
CA VAL A 480 -17.94 -3.10 10.98
C VAL A 480 -16.85 -3.15 12.07
N TRP A 481 -16.49 -4.32 12.55
CA TRP A 481 -15.58 -4.47 13.69
C TRP A 481 -14.09 -4.38 13.34
N TRP A 482 -13.73 -4.77 12.11
CA TRP A 482 -12.37 -5.20 11.76
C TRP A 482 -11.81 -4.50 10.53
N THR A 483 -10.50 -4.22 10.58
CA THR A 483 -9.72 -3.68 9.46
C THR A 483 -8.76 -4.70 8.87
N THR A 484 -8.39 -4.50 7.61
CA THR A 484 -7.36 -5.26 6.92
C THR A 484 -6.50 -4.36 6.03
N HIS A 485 -5.40 -4.91 5.55
CA HIS A 485 -4.50 -4.31 4.57
C HIS A 485 -5.10 -4.35 3.17
N TRP A 486 -4.77 -3.33 2.39
CA TRP A 486 -5.09 -3.27 0.97
C TRP A 486 -4.07 -2.44 0.21
N VAL A 487 -3.76 -2.84 -1.03
CA VAL A 487 -2.79 -2.18 -1.90
C VAL A 487 -3.42 -1.77 -3.23
N GLY A 488 -2.87 -0.72 -3.82
CA GLY A 488 -3.31 -0.23 -5.13
C GLY A 488 -2.36 0.81 -5.69
N SER A 489 -2.73 1.43 -6.80
CA SER A 489 -1.93 2.50 -7.43
C SER A 489 -2.70 3.76 -7.81
N ASN A 490 -4.03 3.75 -7.67
CA ASN A 490 -4.92 4.83 -8.09
C ASN A 490 -6.04 5.08 -7.07
N GLY A 491 -6.65 6.27 -7.07
CA GLY A 491 -7.73 6.61 -6.13
C GLY A 491 -8.95 5.69 -6.23
N ARG A 492 -9.21 5.08 -7.39
CA ARG A 492 -10.28 4.08 -7.58
C ARG A 492 -9.99 2.72 -6.94
N ASP A 493 -8.73 2.47 -6.59
CA ASP A 493 -8.26 1.20 -6.04
C ASP A 493 -8.44 1.17 -4.52
N LEU A 494 -8.64 2.33 -3.87
CA LEU A 494 -9.00 2.42 -2.45
C LEU A 494 -10.35 1.76 -2.18
N GLU A 495 -10.52 1.25 -0.98
CA GLU A 495 -11.78 0.70 -0.48
C GLU A 495 -12.50 1.69 0.44
N GLN A 496 -13.78 1.45 0.68
CA GLN A 496 -14.61 2.29 1.58
C GLN A 496 -14.11 2.17 3.02
N GLU A 497 -14.35 3.20 3.84
CA GLU A 497 -13.92 3.23 5.24
C GLU A 497 -12.42 2.96 5.46
N THR A 498 -11.60 3.55 4.60
CA THR A 498 -10.14 3.57 4.75
C THR A 498 -9.74 4.48 5.94
N GLN A 499 -9.06 3.89 6.92
CA GLN A 499 -8.63 4.49 8.18
C GLN A 499 -7.25 5.17 8.08
N MET A 500 -6.40 4.72 7.15
CA MET A 500 -5.04 5.20 6.93
C MET A 500 -4.57 4.83 5.51
N VAL A 501 -3.79 5.70 4.86
CA VAL A 501 -3.07 5.39 3.60
C VAL A 501 -1.61 5.82 3.73
N ILE A 502 -0.67 4.96 3.32
CA ILE A 502 0.73 5.32 3.10
C ILE A 502 1.01 5.23 1.59
N LEU A 503 1.49 6.32 1.00
CA LEU A 503 2.00 6.36 -0.37
C LEU A 503 3.49 6.01 -0.36
N GLU A 504 3.91 5.15 -1.28
CA GLU A 504 5.30 4.69 -1.39
C GLU A 504 6.27 5.84 -1.77
N SER A 505 7.49 5.85 -1.24
CA SER A 505 8.55 6.74 -1.74
C SER A 505 8.87 6.48 -3.22
N SER A 506 9.35 7.48 -3.97
CA SER A 506 9.83 7.26 -5.35
C SER A 506 11.35 7.36 -5.46
N GLN A 507 11.93 6.58 -6.38
CA GLN A 507 13.34 6.74 -6.77
C GLN A 507 13.64 8.13 -7.39
N SER A 508 12.61 8.90 -7.75
CA SER A 508 12.72 10.29 -8.18
C SER A 508 12.73 11.31 -7.02
N GLY A 509 12.89 10.86 -5.78
CA GLY A 509 13.08 11.73 -4.61
C GLY A 509 11.79 12.15 -3.90
N ARG A 510 10.64 11.51 -4.17
CA ARG A 510 9.43 11.71 -3.35
C ARG A 510 9.56 10.88 -2.07
N PRO A 511 9.40 11.46 -0.87
CA PRO A 511 9.33 10.70 0.38
C PRO A 511 8.09 9.79 0.44
N TYR A 512 8.02 8.91 1.44
CA TYR A 512 6.75 8.30 1.84
C TYR A 512 5.80 9.38 2.33
N VAL A 513 4.49 9.23 2.07
CA VAL A 513 3.47 10.18 2.51
C VAL A 513 2.33 9.45 3.22
N LEU A 514 2.06 9.81 4.47
CA LEU A 514 0.94 9.31 5.26
C LEU A 514 -0.25 10.24 5.10
N LEU A 515 -1.43 9.67 4.78
CA LEU A 515 -2.74 10.32 4.88
C LEU A 515 -3.49 9.69 6.06
N LEU A 516 -3.79 10.48 7.09
CA LEU A 516 -4.42 10.02 8.32
C LEU A 516 -5.68 10.85 8.64
N PRO A 517 -6.88 10.33 8.33
CA PRO A 517 -8.17 10.90 8.74
C PRO A 517 -8.29 11.04 10.27
N LEU A 518 -8.83 12.17 10.73
CA LEU A 518 -8.92 12.57 12.14
C LEU A 518 -10.36 12.84 12.59
N LEU A 519 -10.50 13.17 13.88
CA LEU A 519 -11.70 13.73 14.49
C LEU A 519 -11.64 15.27 14.48
N GLU A 520 -12.76 15.94 14.27
CA GLU A 520 -12.90 17.38 14.49
C GLU A 520 -14.29 17.72 15.05
N GLY A 521 -14.35 18.24 16.27
CA GLY A 521 -15.61 18.46 16.97
C GLY A 521 -16.37 17.14 17.14
N PRO A 522 -17.67 17.07 16.78
CA PRO A 522 -18.45 15.85 16.80
C PRO A 522 -18.33 14.98 15.53
N PHE A 523 -17.46 15.35 14.58
CA PHE A 523 -17.29 14.66 13.29
C PHE A 523 -16.03 13.79 13.27
N ARG A 524 -16.11 12.70 12.50
CA ARG A 524 -14.98 11.81 12.20
C ARG A 524 -14.81 11.68 10.69
N ALA A 525 -13.56 11.58 10.23
CA ALA A 525 -13.24 11.40 8.82
C ALA A 525 -12.80 9.97 8.45
N SER A 526 -13.12 9.57 7.22
CA SER A 526 -12.59 8.39 6.51
C SER A 526 -12.17 8.74 5.10
N ILE A 527 -11.30 7.91 4.51
CA ILE A 527 -10.99 7.93 3.07
C ILE A 527 -11.88 6.91 2.35
N GLN A 528 -12.31 7.26 1.14
CA GLN A 528 -13.06 6.38 0.23
C GLN A 528 -12.63 6.64 -1.24
N PRO A 529 -12.82 5.68 -2.15
CA PRO A 529 -12.58 5.90 -3.58
C PRO A 529 -13.55 6.94 -4.16
N GLY A 530 -13.00 7.91 -4.89
CA GLY A 530 -13.73 8.96 -5.59
C GLY A 530 -13.83 8.73 -7.09
N GLN A 531 -14.61 9.59 -7.77
CA GLN A 531 -14.76 9.56 -9.23
C GLN A 531 -13.47 10.03 -9.93
N ASP A 532 -13.14 9.47 -11.10
CA ASP A 532 -11.96 9.85 -11.92
C ASP A 532 -10.60 9.83 -11.16
N ASP A 533 -10.39 8.79 -10.34
CA ASP A 533 -9.21 8.59 -9.47
C ASP A 533 -9.01 9.64 -8.38
N ASN A 534 -10.06 10.39 -8.02
CA ASN A 534 -10.01 11.17 -6.79
C ASN A 534 -9.92 10.24 -5.58
N VAL A 535 -9.19 10.71 -4.56
CA VAL A 535 -9.31 10.26 -3.18
C VAL A 535 -10.34 11.17 -2.54
N ASP A 536 -11.43 10.59 -2.03
CA ASP A 536 -12.51 11.35 -1.40
C ASP A 536 -12.39 11.23 0.13
N LEU A 537 -12.42 12.37 0.83
CA LEU A 537 -12.50 12.43 2.27
C LEU A 537 -13.97 12.53 2.68
N CYS A 538 -14.49 11.47 3.29
CA CYS A 538 -15.78 11.47 3.97
C CYS A 538 -15.61 12.09 5.36
N VAL A 539 -16.52 12.98 5.77
CA VAL A 539 -16.57 13.57 7.12
C VAL A 539 -18.01 13.49 7.61
N GLU A 540 -18.25 12.72 8.67
CA GLU A 540 -19.60 12.47 9.19
C GLU A 540 -19.70 12.49 10.73
N SER A 541 -20.82 12.98 11.23
CA SER A 541 -21.18 12.97 12.66
C SER A 541 -21.99 11.72 13.06
N GLY A 542 -22.53 10.99 12.09
CA GLY A 542 -23.45 9.88 12.33
C GLY A 542 -24.84 10.27 12.87
N SER A 543 -25.13 11.57 13.00
CA SER A 543 -26.41 12.07 13.54
C SER A 543 -27.01 13.17 12.66
N SER A 544 -28.30 13.06 12.30
CA SER A 544 -28.99 14.10 11.52
C SER A 544 -29.20 15.40 12.31
N GLU A 545 -29.23 15.32 13.65
CA GLU A 545 -29.30 16.46 14.56
C GLU A 545 -27.97 17.24 14.64
N VAL A 546 -26.85 16.64 14.23
CA VAL A 546 -25.51 17.22 14.33
C VAL A 546 -24.94 17.52 12.94
N ALA A 547 -25.13 18.76 12.50
CA ALA A 547 -24.68 19.27 11.21
C ALA A 547 -23.56 20.32 11.34
N GLY A 548 -22.59 20.29 10.41
CA GLY A 548 -21.49 21.25 10.32
C GLY A 548 -21.18 21.60 8.86
N ALA A 549 -20.41 22.67 8.64
CA ALA A 549 -20.03 23.14 7.30
C ALA A 549 -18.56 23.57 7.18
N SER A 550 -17.78 23.57 8.27
CA SER A 550 -16.43 24.12 8.29
C SER A 550 -15.52 23.22 9.12
N PHE A 551 -14.45 22.74 8.49
CA PHE A 551 -13.48 21.82 9.05
C PHE A 551 -12.06 22.35 8.76
N ARG A 552 -11.12 22.15 9.68
CA ARG A 552 -9.75 22.68 9.65
C ARG A 552 -8.66 21.61 9.76
N SER A 553 -8.96 20.49 10.40
CA SER A 553 -8.01 19.42 10.73
C SER A 553 -8.61 18.02 10.70
N VAL A 554 -9.57 17.75 9.79
CA VAL A 554 -10.18 16.43 9.58
C VAL A 554 -9.24 15.41 8.94
N MET A 555 -8.06 15.81 8.47
CA MET A 555 -6.99 14.90 8.07
C MET A 555 -5.62 15.51 8.44
N TYR A 556 -4.70 14.68 8.88
CA TYR A 556 -3.28 15.01 8.98
C TYR A 556 -2.49 14.35 7.85
N VAL A 557 -1.56 15.10 7.27
CA VAL A 557 -0.64 14.59 6.24
C VAL A 557 0.79 14.76 6.71
N HIS A 558 1.57 13.69 6.61
CA HIS A 558 2.98 13.64 7.02
C HIS A 558 3.84 13.11 5.88
N ALA A 559 5.09 13.55 5.78
CA ALA A 559 6.05 13.01 4.81
C ALA A 559 7.41 12.73 5.44
N GLY A 560 8.09 11.68 4.98
CA GLY A 560 9.38 11.25 5.52
C GLY A 560 10.02 10.09 4.74
N GLU A 561 11.31 9.87 4.98
CA GLU A 561 12.14 8.90 4.23
C GLU A 561 12.04 7.45 4.72
N ASP A 562 11.39 7.22 5.86
CA ASP A 562 11.26 5.91 6.49
C ASP A 562 9.79 5.64 6.87
N PRO A 563 9.17 4.53 6.42
CA PRO A 563 7.73 4.32 6.57
C PRO A 563 7.32 4.00 8.00
N PHE A 564 8.21 3.45 8.84
CA PHE A 564 7.92 3.12 10.23
C PHE A 564 8.06 4.36 11.14
N ILE A 565 9.09 5.19 10.89
CA ILE A 565 9.28 6.47 11.57
C ILE A 565 8.18 7.46 11.17
N LEU A 566 7.77 7.48 9.89
CA LEU A 566 6.66 8.28 9.36
C LEU A 566 5.39 8.14 10.20
N VAL A 567 4.95 6.90 10.48
CA VAL A 567 3.75 6.66 11.29
C VAL A 567 3.99 7.12 12.73
N LYS A 568 5.14 6.78 13.34
CA LYS A 568 5.45 7.16 14.74
C LYS A 568 5.48 8.67 14.95
N GLU A 569 6.12 9.43 14.07
CA GLU A 569 6.17 10.90 14.16
C GLU A 569 4.81 11.53 13.91
N ALA A 570 4.04 11.01 12.95
CA ALA A 570 2.67 11.48 12.74
C ALA A 570 1.77 11.25 13.96
N MET A 571 1.85 10.08 14.59
CA MET A 571 1.07 9.79 15.80
C MET A 571 1.46 10.68 16.98
N LYS A 572 2.73 11.07 17.13
CA LYS A 572 3.16 12.07 18.13
C LYS A 572 2.51 13.44 17.87
N VAL A 573 2.46 13.90 16.61
CA VAL A 573 1.82 15.17 16.25
C VAL A 573 0.31 15.13 16.48
N VAL A 574 -0.36 14.03 16.09
CA VAL A 574 -1.81 13.86 16.30
C VAL A 574 -2.16 13.73 17.78
N ARG A 575 -1.35 13.03 18.58
CA ARG A 575 -1.48 12.96 20.05
C ARG A 575 -1.32 14.32 20.72
N ALA A 576 -0.47 15.20 20.18
CA ALA A 576 -0.32 16.56 20.67
C ALA A 576 -1.48 17.49 20.24
N HIS A 577 -2.06 17.25 19.06
CA HIS A 577 -3.17 18.03 18.50
C HIS A 577 -4.53 17.69 19.13
N LEU A 578 -4.87 16.41 19.21
CA LEU A 578 -6.17 15.96 19.75
C LEU A 578 -6.18 15.97 21.30
N GLY A 579 -5.08 15.55 21.93
CA GLY A 579 -4.96 15.54 23.40
C GLY A 579 -5.86 14.55 24.14
N THR A 580 -6.57 13.66 23.42
CA THR A 580 -7.59 12.72 23.94
C THR A 580 -7.08 11.31 24.19
N PHE A 581 -5.89 10.96 23.71
CA PHE A 581 -5.30 9.62 23.85
C PHE A 581 -3.83 9.68 24.25
N LYS A 582 -3.25 8.50 24.55
CA LYS A 582 -1.82 8.32 24.85
C LYS A 582 -1.20 7.28 23.92
N LEU A 583 0.03 7.51 23.51
CA LEU A 583 0.82 6.53 22.78
C LEU A 583 1.13 5.31 23.67
N LEU A 584 1.40 4.16 23.07
CA LEU A 584 1.80 2.95 23.79
C LEU A 584 3.04 3.21 24.67
N ASP A 585 3.98 4.02 24.18
CA ASP A 585 5.20 4.40 24.90
C ASP A 585 4.96 5.26 26.15
N GLU A 586 3.78 5.87 26.30
CA GLU A 586 3.33 6.65 27.47
C GLU A 586 2.51 5.81 28.46
N LYS A 587 2.35 4.51 28.19
CA LYS A 587 1.54 3.56 28.97
C LYS A 587 2.39 2.38 29.41
N THR A 588 1.83 1.57 30.29
CA THR A 588 2.42 0.31 30.76
C THR A 588 1.44 -0.81 30.38
N PRO A 589 1.85 -1.82 29.60
CA PRO A 589 1.02 -3.00 29.34
C PRO A 589 0.67 -3.75 30.64
N PRO A 590 -0.48 -4.43 30.73
CA PRO A 590 -0.83 -5.25 31.89
C PRO A 590 0.03 -6.51 31.94
N GLY A 591 0.30 -7.05 33.14
CA GLY A 591 1.21 -8.18 33.33
C GLY A 591 0.79 -9.48 32.62
N ILE A 592 -0.45 -9.58 32.14
CA ILE A 592 -0.93 -10.68 31.30
C ILE A 592 -0.18 -10.82 29.98
N VAL A 593 0.48 -9.76 29.47
CA VAL A 593 1.24 -9.87 28.22
C VAL A 593 2.45 -10.80 28.35
N ASP A 594 3.01 -10.97 29.55
CA ASP A 594 4.19 -11.83 29.79
C ASP A 594 3.82 -13.25 30.25
N LYS A 595 2.53 -13.61 30.20
CA LYS A 595 1.98 -14.87 30.70
C LYS A 595 1.28 -15.65 29.58
N PHE A 596 1.38 -16.97 29.66
CA PHE A 596 0.55 -17.85 28.86
C PHE A 596 -0.89 -17.82 29.38
N GLY A 597 -1.88 -17.85 28.48
CA GLY A 597 -3.28 -17.84 28.87
C GLY A 597 -4.14 -18.95 28.26
N TRP A 598 -5.33 -19.11 28.80
CA TRP A 598 -6.40 -19.93 28.23
C TRP A 598 -7.72 -19.14 28.22
N CYS A 599 -8.35 -19.10 27.05
CA CYS A 599 -9.66 -18.49 26.83
C CYS A 599 -10.73 -19.57 26.74
N THR A 600 -11.85 -19.40 27.44
CA THR A 600 -12.91 -20.41 27.50
C THR A 600 -13.81 -20.45 26.26
N TRP A 601 -13.61 -19.56 25.27
CA TRP A 601 -14.53 -19.39 24.13
C TRP A 601 -14.73 -20.67 23.32
N ASP A 602 -13.77 -21.15 22.52
CA ASP A 602 -14.01 -22.36 21.72
C ASP A 602 -14.12 -23.65 22.57
N ALA A 603 -13.69 -23.59 23.84
CA ALA A 603 -13.75 -24.71 24.76
C ALA A 603 -15.19 -25.03 25.22
N PHE A 604 -16.06 -24.02 25.31
CA PHE A 604 -17.43 -24.18 25.82
C PHE A 604 -18.49 -23.35 25.09
N TYR A 605 -18.09 -22.29 24.39
CA TYR A 605 -18.93 -21.16 24.01
C TYR A 605 -19.79 -20.73 25.22
N LEU A 606 -21.08 -20.52 24.99
CA LEU A 606 -22.08 -20.12 25.98
C LEU A 606 -22.29 -21.15 27.12
N SER A 607 -21.72 -22.36 27.03
CA SER A 607 -21.83 -23.41 28.06
C SER A 607 -20.77 -23.35 29.18
N VAL A 608 -19.89 -22.33 29.19
CA VAL A 608 -18.81 -22.19 30.19
C VAL A 608 -19.33 -22.29 31.64
N HIS A 609 -18.63 -23.05 32.49
CA HIS A 609 -19.06 -23.38 33.86
C HIS A 609 -17.87 -23.72 34.78
N PRO A 610 -17.97 -23.53 36.11
CA PRO A 610 -16.86 -23.69 37.07
C PRO A 610 -16.07 -25.00 36.96
N HIS A 611 -16.75 -26.15 36.88
CA HIS A 611 -16.07 -27.45 36.90
C HIS A 611 -15.22 -27.67 35.64
N GLY A 612 -15.75 -27.35 34.45
CA GLY A 612 -14.98 -27.43 33.22
C GLY A 612 -13.76 -26.51 33.20
N VAL A 613 -13.85 -25.32 33.81
CA VAL A 613 -12.70 -24.40 33.90
C VAL A 613 -11.61 -24.95 34.83
N LEU A 614 -11.99 -25.51 35.98
CA LEU A 614 -11.02 -26.19 36.88
C LEU A 614 -10.30 -27.34 36.17
N GLU A 615 -11.03 -28.18 35.43
CA GLU A 615 -10.44 -29.33 34.74
C GLU A 615 -9.59 -28.92 33.51
N GLY A 616 -9.97 -27.85 32.80
CA GLY A 616 -9.14 -27.29 31.73
C GLY A 616 -7.81 -26.74 32.24
N VAL A 617 -7.85 -25.96 33.33
CA VAL A 617 -6.62 -25.46 33.96
C VAL A 617 -5.79 -26.60 34.55
N ARG A 618 -6.42 -27.60 35.18
CA ARG A 618 -5.74 -28.82 35.66
C ARG A 618 -4.99 -29.51 34.52
N GLY A 619 -5.66 -29.78 33.39
CA GLY A 619 -5.06 -30.44 32.24
C GLY A 619 -3.85 -29.68 31.67
N LEU A 620 -3.92 -28.34 31.60
CA LEU A 620 -2.80 -27.51 31.17
C LEU A 620 -1.62 -27.54 32.16
N VAL A 621 -1.89 -27.49 33.47
CA VAL A 621 -0.87 -27.57 34.52
C VAL A 621 -0.19 -28.94 34.53
N GLU A 622 -0.96 -30.04 34.51
CA GLU A 622 -0.45 -31.42 34.46
C GLU A 622 0.30 -31.72 33.16
N GLY A 623 -0.13 -31.10 32.05
CA GLY A 623 0.58 -31.14 30.77
C GLY A 623 1.92 -30.39 30.76
N GLY A 624 2.21 -29.58 31.79
CA GLY A 624 3.42 -28.78 31.89
C GLY A 624 3.37 -27.44 31.15
N CYS A 625 2.17 -26.94 30.82
CA CYS A 625 1.92 -25.65 30.19
C CYS A 625 0.97 -24.80 31.06
N PRO A 626 1.33 -24.52 32.34
CA PRO A 626 0.41 -23.93 33.29
C PRO A 626 0.01 -22.50 32.88
N PRO A 627 -1.29 -22.14 32.81
CA PRO A 627 -1.70 -20.80 32.43
C PRO A 627 -1.52 -19.81 33.58
N GLY A 628 -1.10 -18.60 33.24
CA GLY A 628 -1.09 -17.42 34.11
C GLY A 628 -2.26 -16.46 33.90
N LEU A 629 -2.93 -16.55 32.74
CA LEU A 629 -4.21 -15.89 32.48
C LEU A 629 -5.30 -16.95 32.24
N VAL A 630 -6.45 -16.79 32.89
CA VAL A 630 -7.71 -17.46 32.51
C VAL A 630 -8.70 -16.38 32.08
N LEU A 631 -9.19 -16.46 30.84
CA LEU A 631 -10.20 -15.55 30.32
C LEU A 631 -11.54 -16.29 30.22
N LEU A 632 -12.49 -15.92 31.09
CA LEU A 632 -13.88 -16.38 31.03
C LEU A 632 -14.62 -15.57 29.96
N ASP A 633 -14.67 -16.11 28.75
CA ASP A 633 -15.35 -15.50 27.61
C ASP A 633 -16.89 -15.64 27.70
N ASP A 634 -17.64 -15.19 26.68
CA ASP A 634 -19.11 -15.06 26.70
C ASP A 634 -19.82 -16.36 27.14
N GLY A 635 -20.89 -16.20 27.92
CA GLY A 635 -21.68 -17.28 28.54
C GLY A 635 -21.76 -17.25 30.07
N TRP A 636 -21.03 -16.37 30.77
CA TRP A 636 -21.07 -16.26 32.24
C TRP A 636 -22.08 -15.21 32.77
N GLN A 637 -22.49 -14.25 31.95
CA GLN A 637 -23.39 -13.15 32.34
C GLN A 637 -24.85 -13.59 32.50
N SER A 638 -25.63 -12.87 33.32
CA SER A 638 -27.07 -13.04 33.48
C SER A 638 -27.83 -12.27 32.39
N ILE A 639 -28.43 -12.99 31.43
CA ILE A 639 -29.01 -12.43 30.19
C ILE A 639 -30.41 -12.97 29.90
N GLY A 640 -31.17 -12.30 29.03
CA GLY A 640 -32.43 -12.80 28.45
C GLY A 640 -33.00 -11.87 27.37
N HIS A 641 -34.03 -12.34 26.63
CA HIS A 641 -34.73 -11.53 25.62
C HIS A 641 -35.80 -10.64 26.26
N ASP A 642 -36.24 -9.59 25.55
CA ASP A 642 -37.34 -8.72 26.00
C ASP A 642 -38.66 -9.45 26.24
N ALA A 643 -38.88 -10.57 25.55
CA ALA A 643 -40.08 -11.41 25.69
C ALA A 643 -40.05 -12.31 26.94
N ASP A 644 -38.87 -12.62 27.48
CA ASP A 644 -38.71 -13.50 28.65
C ASP A 644 -39.04 -12.75 29.95
N PRO A 645 -39.62 -13.37 30.99
CA PRO A 645 -39.81 -12.71 32.28
C PRO A 645 -38.48 -12.20 32.87
N ILE A 646 -38.43 -10.98 33.42
CA ILE A 646 -37.19 -10.40 34.01
C ILE A 646 -36.61 -11.23 35.18
N THR A 647 -37.41 -12.14 35.75
CA THR A 647 -37.01 -13.07 36.81
C THR A 647 -36.35 -14.35 36.28
N GLN A 648 -36.39 -14.60 34.98
CA GLN A 648 -35.89 -15.80 34.33
C GLN A 648 -34.63 -15.50 33.53
N GLU A 649 -33.56 -16.25 33.79
CA GLU A 649 -32.31 -16.18 33.02
C GLU A 649 -32.45 -17.05 31.75
N GLY A 650 -31.78 -16.65 30.67
CA GLY A 650 -31.81 -17.29 29.35
C GLY A 650 -31.11 -18.65 29.29
N ILE A 651 -31.54 -19.61 30.13
CA ILE A 651 -30.95 -20.95 30.33
C ILE A 651 -30.78 -21.75 29.01
N ASN A 652 -31.61 -21.49 28.01
CA ASN A 652 -31.61 -22.21 26.73
C ASN A 652 -30.86 -21.48 25.60
N GLN A 653 -30.29 -20.30 25.84
CA GLN A 653 -29.62 -19.49 24.80
C GLN A 653 -28.19 -20.00 24.58
N THR A 654 -28.06 -21.21 24.04
CA THR A 654 -26.77 -21.92 23.91
C THR A 654 -26.24 -22.02 22.48
N ALA A 655 -27.02 -21.66 21.47
CA ALA A 655 -26.58 -21.68 20.07
C ALA A 655 -25.99 -20.32 19.63
N ALA A 656 -24.94 -20.36 18.82
CA ALA A 656 -24.31 -19.15 18.30
C ALA A 656 -25.29 -18.36 17.41
N GLY A 657 -25.45 -17.07 17.73
CA GLY A 657 -26.36 -16.14 17.07
C GLY A 657 -27.69 -15.91 17.82
N GLU A 658 -28.05 -16.78 18.77
CA GLU A 658 -29.24 -16.60 19.62
C GLU A 658 -28.98 -15.66 20.81
N GLN A 659 -27.71 -15.51 21.22
CA GLN A 659 -27.33 -14.60 22.31
C GLN A 659 -27.28 -13.13 21.88
N MET A 660 -27.09 -12.85 20.59
CA MET A 660 -26.89 -11.47 20.10
C MET A 660 -28.07 -10.53 20.39
N PRO A 661 -29.36 -10.97 20.31
CA PRO A 661 -30.51 -10.17 20.74
C PRO A 661 -30.76 -10.10 22.26
N CYS A 662 -30.01 -10.87 23.08
CA CYS A 662 -30.21 -10.87 24.53
C CYS A 662 -29.68 -9.58 25.18
N ARG A 663 -30.20 -9.25 26.36
CA ARG A 663 -29.80 -8.08 27.15
C ARG A 663 -29.38 -8.46 28.56
N LEU A 664 -28.50 -7.65 29.15
CA LEU A 664 -28.03 -7.83 30.52
C LEU A 664 -29.20 -7.66 31.51
N LEU A 665 -29.40 -8.64 32.38
CA LEU A 665 -30.43 -8.66 33.43
C LEU A 665 -29.91 -8.23 34.80
N LYS A 666 -28.63 -8.49 35.10
CA LYS A 666 -27.99 -8.22 36.40
C LYS A 666 -26.50 -7.98 36.20
N PHE A 667 -25.85 -7.26 37.11
CA PHE A 667 -24.38 -7.20 37.17
C PHE A 667 -23.75 -8.51 37.66
N GLN A 668 -24.51 -9.29 38.44
CA GLN A 668 -24.11 -10.61 38.90
C GLN A 668 -24.10 -11.64 37.78
N GLU A 669 -23.21 -12.60 37.92
CA GLU A 669 -23.10 -13.80 37.12
C GLU A 669 -24.40 -14.63 37.09
N ASN A 670 -24.56 -15.44 36.03
CA ASN A 670 -25.69 -16.38 35.92
C ASN A 670 -25.56 -17.56 36.88
N TYR A 671 -26.66 -18.33 36.98
CA TYR A 671 -26.80 -19.50 37.86
C TYR A 671 -25.58 -20.46 37.84
N LYS A 672 -24.92 -20.65 36.69
CA LYS A 672 -23.78 -21.58 36.56
C LYS A 672 -22.61 -21.24 37.49
N PHE A 673 -22.38 -19.96 37.75
CA PHE A 673 -21.31 -19.47 38.63
C PHE A 673 -21.83 -19.01 39.98
N ARG A 674 -23.00 -18.34 40.02
CA ARG A 674 -23.65 -17.88 41.26
C ARG A 674 -23.94 -19.03 42.23
N ASP A 675 -24.34 -20.18 41.70
CA ASP A 675 -24.79 -21.32 42.49
C ASP A 675 -23.63 -22.29 42.81
N TYR A 676 -22.38 -21.92 42.49
CA TYR A 676 -21.17 -22.68 42.84
C TYR A 676 -20.98 -22.79 44.37
N GLU A 677 -20.58 -23.96 44.84
CA GLU A 677 -20.24 -24.21 46.25
C GLU A 677 -18.78 -24.67 46.36
N SER A 678 -17.98 -23.97 47.19
CA SER A 678 -16.57 -24.33 47.40
C SER A 678 -16.43 -25.68 48.10
N PRO A 679 -15.70 -26.66 47.53
CA PRO A 679 -15.39 -27.91 48.23
C PRO A 679 -14.33 -27.73 49.34
N LYS A 680 -13.63 -26.58 49.38
CA LYS A 680 -12.50 -26.32 50.29
C LYS A 680 -12.87 -25.44 51.48
N SER A 681 -13.87 -24.56 51.35
CA SER A 681 -14.21 -23.60 52.41
C SER A 681 -15.72 -23.33 52.54
N ALA A 682 -16.32 -23.86 53.60
CA ALA A 682 -17.72 -23.62 53.93
C ALA A 682 -17.87 -22.48 54.98
N PRO A 683 -18.78 -21.51 54.81
CA PRO A 683 -19.69 -21.29 53.69
C PRO A 683 -19.20 -20.19 52.72
N ASN A 684 -18.40 -20.53 51.71
CA ASN A 684 -18.15 -19.66 50.55
C ASN A 684 -18.87 -20.22 49.31
N LYS A 685 -19.66 -19.37 48.63
CA LYS A 685 -20.43 -19.71 47.42
C LYS A 685 -20.30 -18.61 46.34
N GLY A 686 -20.71 -18.90 45.11
CA GLY A 686 -20.74 -17.95 44.00
C GLY A 686 -19.41 -17.77 43.28
N MET A 687 -19.35 -16.82 42.32
CA MET A 687 -18.15 -16.57 41.51
C MET A 687 -16.92 -16.31 42.38
N GLY A 688 -17.04 -15.53 43.45
CA GLY A 688 -15.90 -15.22 44.33
C GLY A 688 -15.31 -16.44 45.04
N ALA A 689 -16.13 -17.45 45.36
CA ALA A 689 -15.65 -18.71 45.91
C ALA A 689 -14.91 -19.54 44.83
N PHE A 690 -15.45 -19.58 43.61
CA PHE A 690 -14.84 -20.25 42.47
C PHE A 690 -13.48 -19.65 42.08
N ILE A 691 -13.39 -18.32 41.92
CA ILE A 691 -12.14 -17.64 41.56
C ILE A 691 -11.06 -17.84 42.63
N LYS A 692 -11.46 -17.81 43.91
CA LYS A 692 -10.58 -18.14 45.02
C LYS A 692 -10.09 -19.59 44.93
N ASP A 693 -10.98 -20.57 44.77
CA ASP A 693 -10.61 -21.98 44.69
C ASP A 693 -9.68 -22.28 43.48
N LEU A 694 -9.88 -21.59 42.36
CA LEU A 694 -9.05 -21.66 41.15
C LEU A 694 -7.62 -21.15 41.41
N LYS A 695 -7.47 -19.92 41.93
CA LYS A 695 -6.16 -19.32 42.30
C LYS A 695 -5.49 -20.04 43.48
N GLU A 696 -6.27 -20.63 44.39
CA GLU A 696 -5.73 -21.40 45.51
C GLU A 696 -5.18 -22.76 45.07
N GLU A 697 -5.81 -23.44 44.10
CA GLU A 697 -5.35 -24.71 43.54
C GLU A 697 -4.16 -24.53 42.59
N PHE A 698 -4.27 -23.60 41.65
CA PHE A 698 -3.31 -23.44 40.56
C PHE A 698 -2.51 -22.15 40.76
N LYS A 699 -1.38 -22.27 41.46
CA LYS A 699 -0.48 -21.14 41.79
C LYS A 699 0.14 -20.42 40.59
N SER A 700 -0.03 -20.96 39.38
CA SER A 700 0.32 -20.26 38.14
C SER A 700 -0.67 -19.18 37.76
N VAL A 701 -1.96 -19.32 38.11
CA VAL A 701 -3.05 -18.42 37.68
C VAL A 701 -2.96 -17.10 38.44
N ASP A 702 -2.20 -16.17 37.88
CA ASP A 702 -2.05 -14.81 38.39
C ASP A 702 -3.32 -13.97 38.13
N TYR A 703 -3.92 -14.13 36.94
CA TYR A 703 -5.01 -13.29 36.45
C TYR A 703 -6.21 -14.11 35.99
N VAL A 704 -7.41 -13.70 36.39
CA VAL A 704 -8.68 -14.13 35.80
C VAL A 704 -9.42 -12.92 35.26
N TYR A 705 -9.65 -12.88 33.95
CA TYR A 705 -10.40 -11.84 33.26
C TYR A 705 -11.76 -12.37 32.83
N VAL A 706 -12.74 -11.48 32.62
CA VAL A 706 -14.06 -11.85 32.07
C VAL A 706 -14.42 -11.01 30.85
N TRP A 707 -15.15 -11.60 29.91
CA TRP A 707 -15.69 -10.90 28.74
C TRP A 707 -16.98 -10.11 29.08
N HIS A 708 -17.17 -8.93 28.50
CA HIS A 708 -18.48 -8.29 28.37
C HIS A 708 -18.53 -7.37 27.13
N ALA A 709 -19.71 -7.13 26.57
CA ALA A 709 -19.86 -6.11 25.53
C ALA A 709 -19.78 -4.68 26.10
N LEU A 710 -19.38 -3.69 25.30
CA LEU A 710 -19.25 -2.29 25.73
C LEU A 710 -20.53 -1.73 26.39
N CYS A 711 -21.71 -2.08 25.86
CA CYS A 711 -23.02 -1.68 26.39
C CYS A 711 -23.63 -2.70 27.37
N GLY A 712 -22.81 -3.52 28.02
CA GLY A 712 -23.22 -4.51 29.04
C GLY A 712 -23.36 -5.93 28.50
N TYR A 713 -24.16 -6.13 27.44
CA TYR A 713 -24.24 -7.36 26.65
C TYR A 713 -24.49 -7.03 25.17
N TRP A 714 -24.53 -8.01 24.26
CA TRP A 714 -24.72 -7.82 22.81
C TRP A 714 -25.89 -6.88 22.46
N GLY A 715 -27.08 -7.13 23.00
CA GLY A 715 -28.27 -6.29 22.84
C GLY A 715 -28.36 -5.11 23.83
N GLY A 716 -27.34 -4.86 24.66
CA GLY A 716 -27.30 -3.80 25.66
C GLY A 716 -27.85 -4.18 27.05
N VAL A 717 -28.22 -3.17 27.84
CA VAL A 717 -28.82 -3.28 29.18
C VAL A 717 -30.34 -3.39 29.08
N ARG A 718 -30.97 -4.35 29.77
CA ARG A 718 -32.43 -4.53 29.68
C ARG A 718 -33.20 -3.41 30.41
N PRO A 719 -34.15 -2.71 29.75
CA PRO A 719 -34.95 -1.67 30.39
C PRO A 719 -35.84 -2.20 31.52
N ASN A 720 -36.18 -1.33 32.46
CA ASN A 720 -37.13 -1.58 33.57
C ASN A 720 -36.74 -2.72 34.53
N VAL A 721 -35.46 -3.10 34.60
CA VAL A 721 -34.99 -4.11 35.56
C VAL A 721 -34.48 -3.43 36.85
N PRO A 722 -35.03 -3.77 38.04
CA PRO A 722 -34.58 -3.18 39.30
C PRO A 722 -33.10 -3.47 39.58
N GLY A 723 -32.34 -2.43 39.93
CA GLY A 723 -30.91 -2.53 40.27
C GLY A 723 -29.95 -2.29 39.09
N LEU A 724 -30.46 -2.16 37.86
CA LEU A 724 -29.71 -1.67 36.71
C LEU A 724 -30.03 -0.18 36.46
N PRO A 725 -29.12 0.59 35.81
CA PRO A 725 -29.40 1.94 35.36
C PRO A 725 -30.52 1.96 34.31
N GLU A 726 -31.18 3.11 34.17
CA GLU A 726 -32.19 3.32 33.14
C GLU A 726 -31.57 3.16 31.74
N SER A 727 -32.25 2.41 30.86
CA SER A 727 -31.83 2.20 29.48
C SER A 727 -33.01 2.31 28.51
N VAL A 728 -32.71 2.72 27.28
CA VAL A 728 -33.68 2.90 26.20
C VAL A 728 -33.28 2.02 25.03
N VAL A 729 -34.22 1.26 24.45
CA VAL A 729 -33.95 0.50 23.23
C VAL A 729 -33.85 1.46 22.04
N VAL A 730 -32.64 1.66 21.54
CA VAL A 730 -32.32 2.46 20.36
C VAL A 730 -32.11 1.52 19.18
N LYS A 731 -32.68 1.83 18.01
CA LYS A 731 -32.41 1.07 16.79
C LYS A 731 -31.08 1.51 16.18
N PRO A 732 -30.12 0.60 15.93
CA PRO A 732 -28.89 0.90 15.21
C PRO A 732 -29.14 1.28 13.74
N GLU A 733 -28.43 2.29 13.25
CA GLU A 733 -28.39 2.65 11.83
C GLU A 733 -26.95 2.67 11.29
N LEU A 734 -26.72 1.87 10.24
CA LEU A 734 -25.43 1.83 9.53
C LEU A 734 -25.26 3.08 8.65
N SER A 735 -24.11 3.76 8.78
CA SER A 735 -23.76 4.87 7.89
C SER A 735 -23.58 4.41 6.43
N PRO A 736 -23.61 5.31 5.43
CA PRO A 736 -23.41 4.94 4.03
C PRO A 736 -22.07 4.24 3.77
N GLY A 737 -21.02 4.54 4.56
CA GLY A 737 -19.74 3.84 4.48
C GLY A 737 -19.82 2.42 5.03
N LEU A 738 -20.47 2.23 6.18
CA LEU A 738 -20.61 0.91 6.81
C LEU A 738 -21.46 -0.05 5.97
N LYS A 739 -22.47 0.46 5.27
CA LYS A 739 -23.27 -0.34 4.32
C LYS A 739 -22.44 -0.92 3.16
N MET A 740 -21.20 -0.47 2.98
CA MET A 740 -20.26 -0.97 1.98
C MET A 740 -19.27 -2.01 2.51
N THR A 741 -19.23 -2.30 3.82
CA THR A 741 -18.44 -3.41 4.38
C THR A 741 -19.09 -4.76 4.07
N MET A 742 -18.42 -5.84 4.46
CA MET A 742 -18.97 -7.20 4.50
C MET A 742 -20.16 -7.29 5.46
N GLU A 743 -21.14 -8.12 5.09
CA GLU A 743 -22.27 -8.51 5.93
C GLU A 743 -21.76 -9.35 7.12
N ASP A 744 -22.31 -9.09 8.31
CA ASP A 744 -21.82 -9.65 9.56
C ASP A 744 -23.02 -10.01 10.45
N LEU A 745 -23.16 -11.29 10.77
CA LEU A 745 -24.33 -11.83 11.46
C LEU A 745 -24.59 -11.13 12.81
N ALA A 746 -23.54 -10.69 13.51
CA ALA A 746 -23.70 -9.96 14.78
C ALA A 746 -24.28 -8.57 14.55
N VAL A 747 -23.77 -7.84 13.55
CA VAL A 747 -24.33 -6.54 13.13
C VAL A 747 -25.80 -6.68 12.74
N ASP A 748 -26.13 -7.65 11.90
CA ASP A 748 -27.50 -7.83 11.40
C ASP A 748 -28.48 -8.12 12.54
N LYS A 749 -28.13 -9.04 13.47
CA LYS A 749 -28.94 -9.35 14.65
C LYS A 749 -29.12 -8.14 15.57
N ILE A 750 -28.09 -7.34 15.77
CA ILE A 750 -28.14 -6.11 16.57
C ILE A 750 -29.03 -5.04 15.91
N VAL A 751 -28.93 -4.84 14.60
CA VAL A 751 -29.73 -3.88 13.82
C VAL A 751 -31.22 -4.25 13.83
N ASP A 752 -31.54 -5.54 13.73
CA ASP A 752 -32.92 -6.05 13.76
C ASP A 752 -33.58 -5.91 15.13
N THR A 753 -32.82 -6.11 16.22
CA THR A 753 -33.38 -6.26 17.57
C THR A 753 -33.22 -5.05 18.49
N GLY A 754 -32.35 -4.10 18.14
CA GLY A 754 -32.11 -2.87 18.89
C GLY A 754 -31.12 -3.03 20.04
N VAL A 755 -30.62 -1.92 20.59
CA VAL A 755 -29.68 -1.88 21.70
C VAL A 755 -30.31 -1.16 22.88
N GLY A 756 -30.36 -1.81 24.04
CA GLY A 756 -30.68 -1.18 25.32
C GLY A 756 -29.55 -0.27 25.76
N LEU A 757 -29.54 0.96 25.25
CA LEU A 757 -28.50 1.95 25.49
C LEU A 757 -28.76 2.68 26.81
N VAL A 758 -27.74 2.78 27.65
CA VAL A 758 -27.77 3.61 28.86
C VAL A 758 -27.44 5.04 28.45
N PRO A 759 -28.23 6.07 28.84
CA PRO A 759 -27.93 7.45 28.48
C PRO A 759 -26.51 7.88 28.93
N PRO A 760 -25.77 8.63 28.09
CA PRO A 760 -24.37 8.98 28.36
C PRO A 760 -24.17 9.82 29.64
N GLU A 761 -25.23 10.42 30.17
CA GLU A 761 -25.24 11.16 31.44
C GLU A 761 -25.15 10.27 32.69
N ILE A 762 -25.47 8.97 32.56
CA ILE A 762 -25.51 8.00 33.68
C ILE A 762 -24.79 6.68 33.37
N VAL A 763 -24.06 6.59 32.25
CA VAL A 763 -23.32 5.37 31.85
C VAL A 763 -22.19 4.99 32.81
N ASP A 764 -21.71 5.95 33.61
CA ASP A 764 -20.78 5.69 34.73
C ASP A 764 -21.38 4.72 35.76
N GLN A 765 -22.69 4.80 36.02
CA GLN A 765 -23.38 3.89 36.94
C GLN A 765 -23.41 2.44 36.42
N MET A 766 -23.43 2.26 35.09
CA MET A 766 -23.36 0.93 34.46
C MET A 766 -21.98 0.29 34.69
N TYR A 767 -20.90 1.02 34.40
CA TYR A 767 -19.54 0.50 34.59
C TYR A 767 -19.18 0.35 36.06
N GLU A 768 -19.55 1.30 36.92
CA GLU A 768 -19.39 1.20 38.37
C GLU A 768 -20.08 -0.07 38.91
N GLY A 769 -21.36 -0.28 38.58
CA GLY A 769 -22.12 -1.44 39.05
C GLY A 769 -21.56 -2.78 38.56
N LEU A 770 -21.08 -2.84 37.31
CA LEU A 770 -20.48 -4.05 36.74
C LEU A 770 -19.07 -4.30 37.30
N HIS A 771 -18.18 -3.32 37.25
CA HIS A 771 -16.75 -3.50 37.56
C HIS A 771 -16.47 -3.57 39.07
N SER A 772 -17.24 -2.86 39.90
CA SER A 772 -17.13 -3.03 41.37
C SER A 772 -17.59 -4.41 41.84
N HIS A 773 -18.61 -5.00 41.20
CA HIS A 773 -19.01 -6.39 41.48
C HIS A 773 -17.91 -7.37 41.05
N LEU A 774 -17.33 -7.18 39.85
CA LEU A 774 -16.26 -8.03 39.34
C LEU A 774 -15.00 -8.00 40.22
N GLU A 775 -14.53 -6.81 40.62
CA GLU A 775 -13.43 -6.66 41.59
C GLU A 775 -13.76 -7.36 42.92
N ALA A 776 -14.99 -7.18 43.45
CA ALA A 776 -15.41 -7.78 44.71
C ALA A 776 -15.47 -9.32 44.68
N VAL A 777 -15.65 -9.95 43.51
CA VAL A 777 -15.54 -11.41 43.32
C VAL A 777 -14.17 -11.87 42.84
N GLY A 778 -13.16 -11.00 42.84
CA GLY A 778 -11.74 -11.35 42.62
C GLY A 778 -11.28 -11.44 41.16
N ILE A 779 -12.05 -10.87 40.23
CA ILE A 779 -11.67 -10.71 38.82
C ILE A 779 -10.68 -9.54 38.68
N ASP A 780 -9.60 -9.76 37.91
CA ASP A 780 -8.47 -8.83 37.83
C ASP A 780 -8.55 -7.87 36.62
N GLY A 781 -9.49 -8.09 35.70
CA GLY A 781 -9.67 -7.31 34.49
C GLY A 781 -10.77 -7.84 33.57
N VAL A 782 -10.96 -7.18 32.43
CA VAL A 782 -12.04 -7.50 31.47
C VAL A 782 -11.57 -7.55 30.02
N LYS A 783 -12.25 -8.36 29.18
CA LYS A 783 -12.24 -8.22 27.72
C LYS A 783 -13.52 -7.47 27.32
N VAL A 784 -13.38 -6.38 26.56
CA VAL A 784 -14.50 -5.52 26.17
C VAL A 784 -14.70 -5.59 24.66
N ASP A 785 -15.79 -6.23 24.25
CA ASP A 785 -16.17 -6.44 22.85
C ASP A 785 -17.25 -5.44 22.38
N VAL A 786 -17.59 -5.51 21.10
CA VAL A 786 -18.67 -4.73 20.44
C VAL A 786 -18.45 -3.21 20.57
N ILE A 787 -17.19 -2.77 20.63
CA ILE A 787 -16.82 -1.39 20.96
C ILE A 787 -17.38 -0.37 19.96
N HIS A 788 -17.39 -0.67 18.66
CA HIS A 788 -17.91 0.24 17.64
C HIS A 788 -19.44 0.27 17.48
N LEU A 789 -20.18 -0.33 18.41
CA LEU A 789 -21.65 -0.23 18.45
C LEU A 789 -22.16 1.22 18.49
N LEU A 790 -21.43 2.09 19.20
CA LEU A 790 -21.85 3.47 19.48
C LEU A 790 -22.06 4.31 18.22
N GLU A 791 -21.31 4.07 17.14
CA GLU A 791 -21.46 4.87 15.91
C GLU A 791 -22.84 4.69 15.26
N MET A 792 -23.49 3.55 15.49
CA MET A 792 -24.80 3.22 14.92
C MET A 792 -25.99 3.68 15.79
N VAL A 793 -25.77 4.05 17.06
CA VAL A 793 -26.84 4.41 18.01
C VAL A 793 -26.75 5.87 18.50
N CYS A 794 -26.00 6.71 17.79
CA CYS A 794 -25.62 8.05 18.23
C CYS A 794 -26.57 9.20 17.82
N GLU A 795 -27.61 8.92 17.04
CA GLU A 795 -28.51 9.92 16.41
C GLU A 795 -28.94 11.05 17.38
N LYS A 796 -29.37 10.70 18.59
CA LYS A 796 -29.91 11.63 19.61
C LYS A 796 -28.92 12.05 20.70
N TYR A 797 -27.65 11.67 20.57
CA TYR A 797 -26.65 11.78 21.64
C TYR A 797 -25.42 12.60 21.22
N GLY A 798 -25.63 13.66 20.42
CA GLY A 798 -24.55 14.52 19.95
C GLY A 798 -23.67 13.90 18.85
N GLY A 799 -24.12 12.82 18.21
CA GLY A 799 -23.37 12.12 17.18
C GLY A 799 -22.27 11.21 17.73
N ARG A 800 -21.62 10.48 16.81
CA ARG A 800 -20.73 9.35 17.11
C ARG A 800 -19.61 9.70 18.08
N VAL A 801 -19.01 10.89 17.92
CA VAL A 801 -17.86 11.32 18.71
C VAL A 801 -18.24 11.72 20.15
N GLU A 802 -19.35 12.42 20.37
CA GLU A 802 -19.73 12.83 21.74
C GLU A 802 -20.26 11.66 22.57
N LEU A 803 -21.05 10.77 21.96
CA LEU A 803 -21.47 9.52 22.61
C LEU A 803 -20.25 8.64 22.97
N ALA A 804 -19.31 8.48 22.03
CA ALA A 804 -18.06 7.74 22.27
C ALA A 804 -17.21 8.34 23.39
N LYS A 805 -17.05 9.67 23.43
CA LYS A 805 -16.33 10.37 24.52
C LYS A 805 -16.94 10.06 25.88
N ALA A 806 -18.27 10.08 26.02
CA ALA A 806 -18.94 9.80 27.28
C ALA A 806 -18.69 8.36 27.76
N TYR A 807 -18.96 7.39 26.87
CA TYR A 807 -18.77 5.97 27.14
C TYR A 807 -17.31 5.60 27.45
N PHE A 808 -16.35 6.02 26.62
CA PHE A 808 -14.95 5.67 26.81
C PHE A 808 -14.33 6.36 28.02
N LYS A 809 -14.78 7.57 28.38
CA LYS A 809 -14.40 8.23 29.64
C LYS A 809 -14.91 7.46 30.86
N ALA A 810 -16.16 6.99 30.83
CA ALA A 810 -16.75 6.21 31.91
C ALA A 810 -16.05 4.84 32.07
N LEU A 811 -15.83 4.13 30.97
CA LEU A 811 -15.03 2.89 30.94
C LEU A 811 -13.62 3.12 31.49
N THR A 812 -12.92 4.15 31.01
CA THR A 812 -11.57 4.50 31.49
C THR A 812 -11.54 4.83 32.97
N ALA A 813 -12.53 5.56 33.49
CA ALA A 813 -12.63 5.88 34.91
C ALA A 813 -12.84 4.62 35.77
N SER A 814 -13.74 3.74 35.34
CA SER A 814 -14.05 2.48 36.02
C SER A 814 -12.86 1.52 36.06
N VAL A 815 -12.21 1.30 34.92
CA VAL A 815 -11.01 0.45 34.78
C VAL A 815 -9.85 0.97 35.63
N ARG A 816 -9.69 2.29 35.71
CA ARG A 816 -8.67 2.91 36.59
C ARG A 816 -8.94 2.69 38.07
N LYS A 817 -10.20 2.53 38.45
CA LYS A 817 -10.64 2.35 39.83
C LYS A 817 -10.59 0.88 40.27
N HIS A 818 -11.01 -0.04 39.41
CA HIS A 818 -11.27 -1.44 39.76
C HIS A 818 -10.24 -2.45 39.21
N PHE A 819 -9.51 -2.13 38.13
CA PHE A 819 -8.61 -3.06 37.45
C PHE A 819 -7.19 -2.50 37.29
N ASN A 820 -6.62 -2.03 38.40
CA ASN A 820 -5.22 -1.59 38.53
C ASN A 820 -4.73 -0.56 37.47
N GLY A 821 -5.63 0.21 36.86
CA GLY A 821 -5.29 1.23 35.87
C GLY A 821 -5.50 0.83 34.41
N ASN A 822 -5.33 -0.44 34.07
CA ASN A 822 -5.15 -0.90 32.69
C ASN A 822 -5.62 -2.34 32.38
N GLY A 823 -6.32 -3.01 33.30
CA GLY A 823 -6.78 -4.40 33.13
C GLY A 823 -7.92 -4.57 32.11
N VAL A 824 -7.66 -4.26 30.85
CA VAL A 824 -8.60 -4.35 29.72
C VAL A 824 -7.90 -4.93 28.49
N ILE A 825 -8.57 -5.89 27.85
CA ILE A 825 -8.36 -6.28 26.46
C ILE A 825 -9.49 -5.62 25.65
N ALA A 826 -9.19 -4.66 24.78
CA ALA A 826 -10.17 -4.16 23.82
C ALA A 826 -10.33 -5.12 22.63
N SER A 827 -11.51 -5.11 22.01
CA SER A 827 -11.83 -5.98 20.89
C SER A 827 -13.03 -5.41 20.11
N MET A 828 -13.09 -5.69 18.81
CA MET A 828 -14.03 -5.07 17.86
C MET A 828 -13.88 -3.53 17.76
N GLU A 829 -12.64 -3.04 17.89
CA GLU A 829 -12.29 -1.64 18.14
C GLU A 829 -11.59 -0.90 16.97
N HIS A 830 -11.57 -1.46 15.76
CA HIS A 830 -10.65 -1.00 14.70
C HIS A 830 -10.99 0.33 13.97
N CYS A 831 -12.09 1.04 14.30
CA CYS A 831 -12.33 2.39 13.78
C CYS A 831 -11.53 3.47 14.54
N ASN A 832 -11.06 4.49 13.81
CA ASN A 832 -10.27 5.61 14.34
C ASN A 832 -10.85 6.29 15.59
N ASP A 833 -12.18 6.32 15.75
CA ASP A 833 -12.88 6.83 16.94
C ASP A 833 -12.32 6.26 18.24
N PHE A 834 -12.14 4.94 18.32
CA PHE A 834 -11.64 4.30 19.55
C PHE A 834 -10.16 4.60 19.77
N MET A 835 -9.34 4.54 18.72
CA MET A 835 -7.90 4.82 18.88
C MET A 835 -7.66 6.25 19.37
N PHE A 836 -8.42 7.23 18.86
CA PHE A 836 -8.28 8.63 19.27
C PHE A 836 -9.00 8.99 20.58
N LEU A 837 -9.99 8.23 21.05
CA LEU A 837 -10.80 8.59 22.24
C LEU A 837 -10.75 7.58 23.40
N GLY A 838 -10.57 6.30 23.13
CA GLY A 838 -10.62 5.20 24.11
C GLY A 838 -9.26 4.77 24.66
N THR A 839 -8.17 5.08 23.98
CA THR A 839 -6.82 4.59 24.34
C THR A 839 -6.07 5.50 25.32
N GLU A 840 -6.77 6.32 26.13
CA GLU A 840 -6.15 7.16 27.18
C GLU A 840 -5.60 6.33 28.36
N ALA A 841 -6.25 5.20 28.66
CA ALA A 841 -5.81 4.20 29.63
C ALA A 841 -5.63 2.81 29.01
N ILE A 842 -6.55 2.40 28.13
CA ILE A 842 -6.52 1.10 27.47
C ILE A 842 -5.23 0.99 26.64
N CYS A 843 -4.49 -0.10 26.84
CA CYS A 843 -3.16 -0.32 26.29
C CYS A 843 -2.93 -1.72 25.72
N LEU A 844 -3.98 -2.55 25.65
CA LEU A 844 -3.98 -3.87 25.04
C LEU A 844 -5.32 -4.05 24.31
N GLY A 845 -5.28 -4.62 23.12
CA GLY A 845 -6.49 -4.89 22.34
C GLY A 845 -6.18 -5.61 21.03
N ARG A 846 -7.22 -6.21 20.45
CA ARG A 846 -7.10 -7.07 19.27
C ARG A 846 -6.71 -6.27 18.04
N VAL A 847 -5.96 -6.93 17.14
CA VAL A 847 -5.53 -6.35 15.87
C VAL A 847 -5.91 -7.21 14.66
N GLY A 848 -6.81 -8.17 14.81
CA GLY A 848 -7.36 -8.97 13.71
C GLY A 848 -8.78 -9.44 13.99
N ASP A 849 -9.49 -9.84 12.92
CA ASP A 849 -10.73 -10.63 12.98
C ASP A 849 -10.48 -11.97 13.71
N ASP A 850 -11.54 -12.74 13.98
CA ASP A 850 -11.46 -13.94 14.80
C ASP A 850 -10.62 -15.04 14.15
N PHE A 851 -9.91 -15.82 14.98
CA PHE A 851 -9.36 -17.10 14.54
C PHE A 851 -10.49 -18.10 14.25
N TRP A 852 -10.69 -18.42 12.96
CA TRP A 852 -11.74 -19.35 12.52
C TRP A 852 -11.19 -20.77 12.34
N CYS A 853 -11.62 -21.72 13.18
CA CYS A 853 -11.30 -23.15 13.03
C CYS A 853 -11.93 -23.80 11.77
N THR A 854 -12.99 -23.20 11.25
CA THR A 854 -13.72 -23.60 10.03
C THR A 854 -14.34 -22.35 9.41
N ASP A 855 -14.44 -22.27 8.08
CA ASP A 855 -15.08 -21.11 7.44
C ASP A 855 -16.58 -21.02 7.82
N PRO A 856 -17.05 -19.88 8.37
CA PRO A 856 -18.47 -19.67 8.66
C PRO A 856 -19.36 -19.68 7.40
N SER A 857 -18.78 -19.52 6.19
CA SER A 857 -19.50 -19.64 4.91
C SER A 857 -19.55 -21.07 4.35
N GLY A 858 -18.90 -22.04 5.00
CA GLY A 858 -18.94 -23.46 4.64
C GLY A 858 -17.93 -23.94 3.58
N ASP A 859 -16.91 -23.17 3.23
CA ASP A 859 -15.78 -23.65 2.41
C ASP A 859 -14.93 -24.67 3.21
N PRO A 860 -14.84 -25.95 2.79
CA PRO A 860 -14.01 -26.94 3.49
C PRO A 860 -12.52 -26.57 3.52
N ASN A 861 -12.02 -25.79 2.54
CA ASN A 861 -10.64 -25.33 2.50
C ASN A 861 -10.40 -24.04 3.33
N GLY A 862 -11.47 -23.38 3.79
CA GLY A 862 -11.39 -22.16 4.59
C GLY A 862 -10.67 -22.35 5.93
N THR A 863 -10.69 -23.58 6.46
CA THR A 863 -9.82 -24.07 7.55
C THR A 863 -8.36 -23.64 7.40
N PHE A 864 -7.85 -23.54 6.16
CA PHE A 864 -6.47 -23.17 5.87
C PHE A 864 -6.32 -21.71 5.44
N TRP A 865 -7.04 -21.26 4.41
CA TRP A 865 -6.78 -19.94 3.81
C TRP A 865 -7.21 -18.75 4.70
N LEU A 866 -8.17 -18.93 5.61
CA LEU A 866 -8.51 -17.91 6.61
C LEU A 866 -7.36 -17.64 7.59
N GLN A 867 -6.44 -18.60 7.79
CA GLN A 867 -5.29 -18.42 8.66
C GLN A 867 -4.25 -17.45 8.06
N GLY A 868 -4.11 -17.47 6.73
CA GLY A 868 -3.36 -16.45 5.99
C GLY A 868 -3.95 -15.06 6.19
N CYS A 869 -5.28 -14.93 6.02
CA CYS A 869 -6.02 -13.69 6.29
C CYS A 869 -5.76 -13.17 7.71
N HIS A 870 -5.94 -14.02 8.73
CA HIS A 870 -5.73 -13.68 10.14
C HIS A 870 -4.35 -13.08 10.41
N MET A 871 -3.30 -13.72 9.88
CA MET A 871 -1.92 -13.26 10.05
C MET A 871 -1.67 -11.91 9.39
N VAL A 872 -2.17 -11.70 8.18
CA VAL A 872 -2.04 -10.42 7.45
C VAL A 872 -2.83 -9.31 8.15
N HIS A 873 -4.04 -9.61 8.64
CA HIS A 873 -4.81 -8.67 9.45
C HIS A 873 -3.97 -8.19 10.64
N CYS A 874 -3.48 -9.12 11.47
CA CYS A 874 -2.73 -8.80 12.69
C CYS A 874 -1.42 -8.04 12.40
N ALA A 875 -0.63 -8.50 11.41
CA ALA A 875 0.67 -7.91 11.07
C ALA A 875 0.53 -6.46 10.58
N TYR A 876 -0.39 -6.19 9.66
CA TYR A 876 -0.53 -4.86 9.08
C TYR A 876 -1.32 -3.89 9.95
N ASN A 877 -2.32 -4.35 10.69
CA ASN A 877 -3.00 -3.50 11.67
C ASN A 877 -2.03 -3.05 12.78
N SER A 878 -1.07 -3.89 13.17
CA SER A 878 0.00 -3.54 14.13
C SER A 878 0.85 -2.33 13.70
N LEU A 879 1.00 -2.05 12.40
CA LEU A 879 1.71 -0.86 11.89
C LEU A 879 1.09 0.45 12.42
N TRP A 880 -0.23 0.48 12.57
CA TRP A 880 -0.98 1.67 12.98
C TRP A 880 -1.46 1.56 14.43
N MET A 881 -2.10 0.45 14.82
CA MET A 881 -2.66 0.23 16.18
C MET A 881 -1.55 0.09 17.23
N GLY A 882 -0.38 -0.44 16.87
CA GLY A 882 0.79 -0.58 17.75
C GLY A 882 1.33 0.74 18.32
N ASN A 883 0.95 1.88 17.73
CA ASN A 883 1.30 3.21 18.27
C ASN A 883 0.41 3.60 19.47
N PHE A 884 -0.78 3.00 19.60
CA PHE A 884 -1.77 3.27 20.63
C PHE A 884 -1.78 2.15 21.68
N ILE A 885 -1.93 0.91 21.25
CA ILE A 885 -2.15 -0.26 22.09
C ILE A 885 -1.12 -1.35 21.76
N HIS A 886 -0.85 -2.20 22.73
CA HIS A 886 -0.09 -3.42 22.55
C HIS A 886 -0.94 -4.38 21.71
N PRO A 887 -0.47 -4.86 20.54
CA PRO A 887 -1.27 -5.71 19.67
C PRO A 887 -1.55 -7.09 20.26
N ASP A 888 -2.82 -7.45 20.37
CA ASP A 888 -3.29 -8.80 20.64
C ASP A 888 -3.63 -9.52 19.33
N TRP A 889 -2.97 -10.65 19.08
CA TRP A 889 -3.09 -11.43 17.85
C TRP A 889 -4.17 -12.51 17.94
N ASP A 890 -4.98 -12.48 19.01
CA ASP A 890 -6.09 -13.39 19.31
C ASP A 890 -5.68 -14.83 19.64
N MET A 891 -6.59 -15.55 20.31
CA MET A 891 -6.46 -16.97 20.61
C MET A 891 -6.22 -17.83 19.36
N PHE A 892 -5.75 -19.05 19.60
CA PHE A 892 -5.76 -20.12 18.60
C PHE A 892 -5.95 -21.48 19.29
N GLN A 893 -6.30 -22.52 18.53
CA GLN A 893 -6.32 -23.89 19.04
C GLN A 893 -5.01 -24.62 18.71
N SER A 894 -4.37 -25.18 19.72
CA SER A 894 -3.12 -25.95 19.60
C SER A 894 -3.29 -27.27 18.83
N THR A 895 -4.53 -27.76 18.70
CA THR A 895 -4.91 -28.96 17.93
C THR A 895 -5.37 -28.66 16.49
N HIS A 896 -5.41 -27.39 16.07
CA HIS A 896 -5.78 -27.02 14.70
C HIS A 896 -4.73 -27.49 13.66
N PRO A 897 -5.09 -27.84 12.42
CA PRO A 897 -4.10 -28.24 11.39
C PRO A 897 -2.99 -27.20 11.16
N CYS A 898 -3.32 -25.91 11.25
CA CYS A 898 -2.34 -24.81 11.16
C CYS A 898 -1.78 -24.36 12.52
N ALA A 899 -1.93 -25.12 13.61
CA ALA A 899 -1.58 -24.66 14.95
C ALA A 899 -0.12 -24.20 15.09
N ALA A 900 0.83 -24.87 14.43
CA ALA A 900 2.24 -24.49 14.44
C ALA A 900 2.49 -23.12 13.77
N PHE A 901 1.79 -22.84 12.66
CA PHE A 901 1.81 -21.55 11.96
C PHE A 901 1.29 -20.42 12.88
N HIS A 902 0.21 -20.67 13.60
CA HIS A 902 -0.31 -19.73 14.61
C HIS A 902 0.66 -19.55 15.78
N ALA A 903 1.16 -20.63 16.37
CA ALA A 903 2.13 -20.59 17.46
C ALA A 903 3.35 -19.73 17.09
N ALA A 904 3.93 -19.95 15.91
CA ALA A 904 5.05 -19.15 15.41
C ALA A 904 4.70 -17.67 15.21
N SER A 905 3.51 -17.37 14.66
CA SER A 905 3.01 -16.00 14.52
C SER A 905 2.89 -15.27 15.87
N ARG A 906 2.38 -15.95 16.90
CA ARG A 906 2.25 -15.41 18.27
C ARG A 906 3.60 -15.29 18.97
N ALA A 907 4.53 -16.22 18.74
CA ALA A 907 5.88 -16.15 19.30
C ALA A 907 6.66 -14.90 18.84
N ILE A 908 6.54 -14.52 17.56
CA ILE A 908 7.17 -13.31 17.04
C ILE A 908 6.33 -12.03 17.25
N SER A 909 4.99 -12.14 17.39
CA SER A 909 4.09 -10.98 17.51
C SER A 909 4.52 -9.99 18.61
N GLY A 910 5.08 -10.52 19.70
CA GLY A 910 5.43 -9.77 20.90
C GLY A 910 4.21 -9.35 21.74
N GLY A 911 3.00 -9.81 21.37
CA GLY A 911 1.75 -9.70 22.11
C GLY A 911 1.60 -10.75 23.23
N PRO A 912 0.42 -10.82 23.88
CA PRO A 912 0.06 -11.96 24.73
C PRO A 912 -0.05 -13.25 23.89
N ILE A 913 0.04 -14.40 24.55
CA ILE A 913 -0.12 -15.72 23.92
C ILE A 913 -1.08 -16.55 24.75
N TYR A 914 -2.25 -16.84 24.20
CA TYR A 914 -3.26 -17.68 24.85
C TYR A 914 -3.96 -18.59 23.83
N VAL A 915 -4.46 -19.73 24.30
CA VAL A 915 -5.18 -20.70 23.47
C VAL A 915 -6.65 -20.86 23.87
N SER A 916 -7.46 -21.40 22.98
CA SER A 916 -8.89 -21.65 23.17
C SER A 916 -9.26 -23.14 23.19
N ASP A 917 -8.26 -24.02 23.32
CA ASP A 917 -8.38 -25.48 23.29
C ASP A 917 -9.57 -26.03 24.10
N THR A 918 -10.31 -26.97 23.49
CA THR A 918 -11.28 -27.81 24.21
C THR A 918 -10.59 -28.59 25.34
N VAL A 919 -11.22 -28.65 26.51
CA VAL A 919 -10.71 -29.38 27.68
C VAL A 919 -10.29 -30.80 27.31
N GLY A 920 -9.05 -31.15 27.65
CA GLY A 920 -8.46 -32.47 27.38
C GLY A 920 -7.97 -32.68 25.94
N LYS A 921 -8.05 -31.67 25.07
CA LYS A 921 -7.52 -31.69 23.69
C LYS A 921 -6.45 -30.62 23.53
N HIS A 922 -5.24 -30.92 23.98
CA HIS A 922 -4.10 -30.03 23.94
C HIS A 922 -2.93 -30.68 23.19
N ASN A 923 -2.25 -29.90 22.35
CA ASN A 923 -0.97 -30.29 21.75
C ASN A 923 0.18 -29.81 22.65
N PHE A 924 0.49 -30.59 23.69
CA PHE A 924 1.51 -30.21 24.67
C PHE A 924 2.93 -30.13 24.09
N GLU A 925 3.25 -30.85 23.01
CA GLU A 925 4.55 -30.70 22.34
C GLU A 925 4.67 -29.30 21.74
N LEU A 926 3.63 -28.83 21.02
CA LEU A 926 3.60 -27.49 20.46
C LEU A 926 3.58 -26.41 21.56
N LEU A 927 2.72 -26.56 22.57
CA LEU A 927 2.60 -25.57 23.65
C LEU A 927 3.93 -25.37 24.42
N LYS A 928 4.73 -26.43 24.61
CA LYS A 928 6.05 -26.35 25.25
C LYS A 928 7.11 -25.58 24.44
N THR A 929 6.83 -25.24 23.19
CA THR A 929 7.68 -24.32 22.41
C THR A 929 7.35 -22.83 22.64
N LEU A 930 6.28 -22.54 23.39
CA LEU A 930 5.80 -21.20 23.72
C LEU A 930 5.88 -20.91 25.23
N VAL A 931 5.51 -21.91 26.05
CA VAL A 931 5.24 -21.77 27.48
C VAL A 931 6.40 -22.32 28.31
N LEU A 932 6.88 -21.54 29.27
CA LEU A 932 7.85 -22.00 30.27
C LEU A 932 7.16 -22.70 31.45
N PRO A 933 7.88 -23.56 32.21
CA PRO A 933 7.35 -24.21 33.41
C PRO A 933 6.72 -23.32 34.49
N ASP A 934 7.01 -22.01 34.52
CA ASP A 934 6.38 -21.02 35.42
C ASP A 934 5.12 -20.33 34.83
N GLY A 935 4.66 -20.77 33.66
CA GLY A 935 3.53 -20.18 32.93
C GLY A 935 3.83 -18.84 32.26
N SER A 936 5.08 -18.40 32.26
CA SER A 936 5.51 -17.22 31.49
C SER A 936 5.95 -17.58 30.07
N ILE A 937 6.03 -16.57 29.20
CA ILE A 937 6.41 -16.74 27.79
C ILE A 937 7.70 -16.00 27.45
N LEU A 938 8.38 -16.42 26.38
CA LEU A 938 9.54 -15.73 25.82
C LEU A 938 9.10 -14.69 24.79
N ARG A 939 8.59 -13.55 25.26
CA ARG A 939 8.02 -12.50 24.41
C ARG A 939 9.09 -11.57 23.81
N CYS A 940 8.93 -11.21 22.53
CA CYS A 940 9.69 -10.15 21.90
C CYS A 940 9.47 -8.77 22.60
N GLN A 941 10.41 -7.85 22.47
CA GLN A 941 10.39 -6.56 23.17
C GLN A 941 9.36 -5.56 22.62
N TYR A 942 9.05 -5.63 21.32
CA TYR A 942 8.12 -4.75 20.63
C TYR A 942 7.00 -5.55 19.97
N TYR A 943 6.19 -4.91 19.13
CA TYR A 943 5.20 -5.57 18.30
C TYR A 943 5.77 -5.90 16.91
N ALA A 944 5.38 -7.04 16.34
CA ALA A 944 5.84 -7.45 15.01
C ALA A 944 5.28 -6.54 13.91
N LEU A 945 6.10 -6.27 12.90
CA LEU A 945 5.75 -5.45 11.75
C LEU A 945 6.19 -6.11 10.44
N PRO A 946 5.47 -5.90 9.32
CA PRO A 946 5.93 -6.33 8.00
C PRO A 946 7.31 -5.76 7.67
N THR A 947 8.11 -6.50 6.92
CA THR A 947 9.38 -6.00 6.37
C THR A 947 9.11 -4.97 5.25
N ARG A 948 10.10 -4.11 4.95
CA ARG A 948 9.94 -2.99 3.99
C ARG A 948 9.46 -3.43 2.60
N ASP A 949 9.93 -4.58 2.15
CA ASP A 949 9.61 -5.18 0.85
C ASP A 949 8.22 -5.81 0.79
N CYS A 950 7.60 -6.15 1.92
CA CYS A 950 6.21 -6.61 1.96
C CYS A 950 5.19 -5.46 1.97
N LEU A 951 5.53 -4.29 2.55
CA LEU A 951 4.58 -3.22 2.92
C LEU A 951 3.55 -2.84 1.83
N PHE A 952 3.96 -2.86 0.56
CA PHE A 952 3.20 -2.41 -0.60
C PHE A 952 2.82 -3.55 -1.57
N GLU A 953 3.00 -4.80 -1.14
CA GLU A 953 2.65 -6.02 -1.89
C GLU A 953 1.47 -6.74 -1.23
N ASP A 954 0.90 -7.74 -1.92
CA ASP A 954 -0.28 -8.51 -1.47
C ASP A 954 0.10 -9.95 -1.06
N PRO A 955 0.32 -10.23 0.23
CA PRO A 955 0.69 -11.56 0.73
C PRO A 955 -0.46 -12.57 0.82
N LEU A 956 -1.66 -12.26 0.33
CA LEU A 956 -2.86 -13.11 0.46
C LEU A 956 -3.28 -13.80 -0.84
N HIS A 957 -3.21 -13.10 -1.97
CA HIS A 957 -3.71 -13.65 -3.24
C HIS A 957 -3.03 -13.14 -4.51
N ASP A 958 -1.79 -12.62 -4.45
CA ASP A 958 -1.00 -12.34 -5.66
C ASP A 958 -0.27 -13.59 -6.23
N GLY A 959 -0.19 -14.68 -5.46
CA GLY A 959 0.52 -15.91 -5.80
C GLY A 959 2.05 -15.82 -5.77
N ASN A 960 2.64 -14.74 -5.24
CA ASN A 960 4.08 -14.46 -5.32
C ASN A 960 4.68 -13.91 -4.03
N THR A 961 3.91 -13.19 -3.20
CA THR A 961 4.41 -12.48 -2.04
C THR A 961 4.36 -13.35 -0.78
N MET A 962 5.51 -13.50 -0.12
CA MET A 962 5.61 -14.09 1.21
C MET A 962 5.40 -13.02 2.28
N LEU A 963 4.62 -13.28 3.32
CA LEU A 963 4.55 -12.39 4.47
C LEU A 963 5.83 -12.56 5.30
N LYS A 964 6.72 -11.57 5.25
CA LYS A 964 7.83 -11.45 6.20
C LYS A 964 7.49 -10.41 7.26
N ILE A 965 7.72 -10.76 8.52
CA ILE A 965 7.54 -9.88 9.69
C ILE A 965 8.77 -9.94 10.59
N TRP A 966 9.14 -8.82 11.21
CA TRP A 966 10.31 -8.73 12.09
C TRP A 966 9.93 -8.25 13.49
N ASN A 967 10.75 -8.60 14.47
CA ASN A 967 10.70 -8.09 15.84
C ASN A 967 12.11 -8.17 16.49
N LEU A 968 12.27 -7.67 17.71
CA LEU A 968 13.54 -7.66 18.44
C LEU A 968 13.39 -8.36 19.80
N ASN A 969 14.38 -9.16 20.18
CA ASN A 969 14.65 -9.55 21.56
C ASN A 969 15.63 -8.55 22.20
N LYS A 970 16.12 -8.84 23.41
CA LYS A 970 17.12 -7.98 24.09
C LYS A 970 18.46 -7.89 23.36
N TYR A 971 18.88 -8.99 22.71
CA TYR A 971 20.22 -9.13 22.10
C TYR A 971 20.22 -9.70 20.68
N THR A 972 19.08 -10.16 20.18
CA THR A 972 18.93 -10.72 18.82
C THR A 972 17.75 -10.08 18.11
N GLY A 973 17.78 -10.06 16.78
CA GLY A 973 16.59 -9.88 15.96
C GLY A 973 15.84 -11.20 15.75
N VAL A 974 14.58 -11.11 15.39
CA VAL A 974 13.77 -12.24 14.92
C VAL A 974 13.12 -11.82 13.59
N LEU A 975 13.25 -12.68 12.58
CA LEU A 975 12.58 -12.55 11.28
C LEU A 975 11.72 -13.79 11.07
N GLY A 976 10.43 -13.60 10.87
CA GLY A 976 9.47 -14.67 10.58
C GLY A 976 8.99 -14.56 9.15
N ALA A 977 9.07 -15.67 8.42
CA ALA A 977 8.63 -15.78 7.03
C ALA A 977 7.44 -16.76 6.97
N PHE A 978 6.34 -16.35 6.32
CA PHE A 978 5.07 -17.07 6.31
C PHE A 978 4.46 -17.06 4.91
N ASN A 979 4.05 -18.23 4.41
CA ASN A 979 3.26 -18.31 3.19
C ASN A 979 1.77 -18.19 3.53
N CYS A 980 1.23 -16.97 3.44
CA CYS A 980 -0.17 -16.65 3.72
C CYS A 980 -1.09 -16.75 2.48
N GLN A 981 -0.57 -17.17 1.33
CA GLN A 981 -1.31 -17.18 0.07
C GLN A 981 -2.45 -18.21 0.06
N GLY A 982 -3.59 -17.83 -0.51
CA GLY A 982 -4.71 -18.74 -0.78
C GLY A 982 -6.10 -18.15 -0.59
N GLY A 983 -6.23 -16.88 -0.17
CA GLY A 983 -7.52 -16.21 -0.05
C GLY A 983 -7.44 -14.87 0.68
N GLY A 984 -8.43 -14.01 0.44
CA GLY A 984 -8.44 -12.61 0.93
C GLY A 984 -9.63 -11.80 0.40
N TRP A 985 -9.56 -10.48 0.50
CA TRP A 985 -10.68 -9.57 0.23
C TRP A 985 -11.08 -9.49 -1.26
N CYS A 986 -12.30 -9.90 -1.60
CA CYS A 986 -12.86 -9.72 -2.94
C CYS A 986 -13.88 -8.56 -2.96
N ARG A 987 -13.43 -7.41 -3.47
CA ARG A 987 -14.19 -6.15 -3.55
C ARG A 987 -15.53 -6.28 -4.29
N GLU A 988 -15.61 -7.09 -5.36
CA GLU A 988 -16.85 -7.25 -6.15
C GLU A 988 -17.98 -7.91 -5.34
N SER A 989 -17.62 -8.81 -4.42
CA SER A 989 -18.59 -9.47 -3.54
C SER A 989 -18.59 -8.95 -2.10
N ARG A 990 -17.67 -8.04 -1.76
CA ARG A 990 -17.50 -7.45 -0.43
C ARG A 990 -17.39 -8.51 0.68
N ARG A 991 -16.56 -9.53 0.44
CA ARG A 991 -16.27 -10.60 1.39
C ARG A 991 -14.93 -11.23 1.09
N ASN A 992 -14.35 -11.88 2.10
CA ASN A 992 -13.20 -12.73 1.90
C ASN A 992 -13.57 -13.96 1.05
N LYS A 993 -12.64 -14.41 0.20
CA LYS A 993 -12.81 -15.58 -0.67
C LYS A 993 -11.53 -16.39 -0.77
N CYS A 994 -11.71 -17.69 -0.96
CA CYS A 994 -10.70 -18.60 -1.46
C CYS A 994 -10.14 -18.14 -2.81
N ALA A 995 -8.82 -18.15 -2.91
CA ALA A 995 -8.02 -17.93 -4.10
C ALA A 995 -7.02 -19.09 -4.24
N SER A 996 -7.54 -20.33 -4.31
CA SER A 996 -6.74 -21.56 -4.27
C SER A 996 -5.68 -21.66 -5.37
N GLN A 997 -5.85 -20.98 -6.50
CA GLN A 997 -4.82 -20.86 -7.54
C GLN A 997 -3.52 -20.18 -7.04
N CYS A 998 -3.62 -19.33 -6.01
CA CYS A 998 -2.47 -18.64 -5.39
C CYS A 998 -1.83 -19.49 -4.27
N SER A 999 -2.50 -20.54 -3.80
CA SER A 999 -2.02 -21.43 -2.74
C SER A 999 -1.00 -22.45 -3.28
N HIS A 1000 0.22 -21.99 -3.56
CA HIS A 1000 1.36 -22.83 -3.96
C HIS A 1000 2.66 -22.38 -3.26
N VAL A 1001 3.78 -23.08 -3.52
CA VAL A 1001 5.09 -22.73 -2.95
C VAL A 1001 5.49 -21.31 -3.34
N VAL A 1002 5.79 -20.48 -2.35
CA VAL A 1002 6.34 -19.14 -2.56
C VAL A 1002 7.80 -19.13 -2.15
N THR A 1003 8.63 -18.44 -2.94
CA THR A 1003 10.06 -18.21 -2.66
C THR A 1003 10.30 -16.73 -2.41
N SER A 1004 11.04 -16.41 -1.35
CA SER A 1004 11.46 -15.05 -1.00
C SER A 1004 12.92 -15.02 -0.57
N GLN A 1005 13.45 -13.82 -0.39
CA GLN A 1005 14.81 -13.57 0.09
C GLN A 1005 14.74 -12.96 1.49
N ALA A 1006 15.61 -13.40 2.40
CA ALA A 1006 15.71 -12.90 3.76
C ALA A 1006 17.11 -12.35 4.05
N SER A 1007 17.18 -11.21 4.74
CA SER A 1007 18.44 -10.54 5.08
C SER A 1007 18.43 -10.01 6.52
N PRO A 1008 19.58 -9.87 7.20
CA PRO A 1008 19.68 -9.09 8.43
C PRO A 1008 19.17 -7.65 8.29
N ARG A 1009 19.09 -7.10 7.07
CA ARG A 1009 18.51 -5.78 6.76
C ARG A 1009 16.98 -5.71 6.88
N ASP A 1010 16.29 -6.85 6.88
CA ASP A 1010 14.84 -6.89 6.97
C ASP A 1010 14.34 -6.53 8.39
N ILE A 1011 15.26 -6.44 9.36
CA ILE A 1011 14.99 -6.11 10.77
C ILE A 1011 15.39 -4.65 11.05
N GLU A 1012 14.48 -3.87 11.63
CA GLU A 1012 14.74 -2.48 12.02
C GLU A 1012 15.48 -2.39 13.38
N TRP A 1013 16.76 -2.76 13.41
CA TRP A 1013 17.61 -2.82 14.63
C TRP A 1013 17.59 -1.56 15.52
N LYS A 1014 17.31 -0.39 14.93
CA LYS A 1014 17.25 0.91 15.61
C LYS A 1014 15.86 1.23 16.19
N SER A 1015 14.91 0.30 16.12
CA SER A 1015 13.55 0.50 16.62
C SER A 1015 13.42 0.42 18.15
N GLY A 1016 12.56 1.28 18.69
CA GLY A 1016 12.12 1.25 20.07
C GLY A 1016 13.04 1.95 21.07
N LYS A 1017 12.81 1.72 22.36
CA LYS A 1017 13.51 2.41 23.46
C LYS A 1017 14.93 1.88 23.70
N ASN A 1018 15.14 0.59 23.44
CA ASN A 1018 16.42 -0.10 23.60
C ASN A 1018 16.86 -0.66 22.23
N PRO A 1019 17.46 0.16 21.35
CA PRO A 1019 17.94 -0.30 20.06
C PRO A 1019 19.19 -1.18 20.20
N ILE A 1020 19.34 -2.18 19.34
CA ILE A 1020 20.54 -3.00 19.26
C ILE A 1020 21.51 -2.32 18.30
N SER A 1021 22.71 -1.95 18.77
CA SER A 1021 23.74 -1.44 17.87
C SER A 1021 24.32 -2.57 17.03
N ILE A 1022 24.32 -2.36 15.71
CA ILE A 1022 24.99 -3.22 14.72
C ILE A 1022 26.15 -2.50 14.04
N ASP A 1023 26.57 -1.35 14.58
CA ASP A 1023 27.66 -0.56 14.01
C ASP A 1023 28.99 -1.33 14.10
N GLY A 1024 29.61 -1.59 12.94
CA GLY A 1024 30.85 -2.38 12.84
C GLY A 1024 30.65 -3.90 12.73
N VAL A 1025 29.43 -4.42 12.87
CA VAL A 1025 29.13 -5.86 12.72
C VAL A 1025 29.38 -6.30 11.27
N GLN A 1026 30.31 -7.25 11.08
CA GLN A 1026 30.70 -7.75 9.75
C GLN A 1026 29.92 -9.00 9.31
N VAL A 1027 29.42 -9.77 10.28
CA VAL A 1027 28.75 -11.06 10.09
C VAL A 1027 27.61 -11.18 11.10
N PHE A 1028 26.51 -11.79 10.68
CA PHE A 1028 25.41 -12.23 11.51
C PHE A 1028 25.31 -13.76 11.46
N ALA A 1029 24.91 -14.35 12.58
CA ALA A 1029 24.56 -15.75 12.70
C ALA A 1029 23.03 -15.87 12.59
N LEU A 1030 22.55 -16.57 11.56
CA LEU A 1030 21.13 -16.77 11.26
C LEU A 1030 20.79 -18.22 11.60
N TYR A 1031 20.07 -18.43 12.69
CA TYR A 1031 19.57 -19.75 13.07
C TYR A 1031 18.12 -19.93 12.61
N TYR A 1032 17.92 -20.90 11.71
CA TYR A 1032 16.64 -21.29 11.14
C TYR A 1032 16.01 -22.35 12.03
N HIS A 1033 14.82 -22.06 12.60
CA HIS A 1033 14.18 -22.91 13.60
C HIS A 1033 13.65 -24.22 13.02
N GLN A 1034 12.86 -24.16 11.93
CA GLN A 1034 12.31 -25.36 11.27
C GLN A 1034 13.42 -26.18 10.61
N ALA A 1035 14.30 -25.54 9.84
CA ALA A 1035 15.43 -26.23 9.20
C ALA A 1035 16.56 -26.64 10.17
N LYS A 1036 16.49 -26.25 11.45
CA LYS A 1036 17.45 -26.53 12.54
C LYS A 1036 18.93 -26.27 12.18
N ARG A 1037 19.17 -25.29 11.31
CA ARG A 1037 20.49 -24.99 10.71
C ARG A 1037 20.96 -23.57 11.00
N LEU A 1038 22.28 -23.40 11.04
CA LEU A 1038 22.93 -22.11 11.18
C LEU A 1038 23.55 -21.67 9.84
N ILE A 1039 23.41 -20.39 9.50
CA ILE A 1039 24.07 -19.74 8.36
C ILE A 1039 24.82 -18.51 8.86
N LEU A 1040 26.02 -18.27 8.34
CA LEU A 1040 26.71 -17.00 8.51
C LEU A 1040 26.44 -16.11 7.31
N SER A 1041 26.01 -14.88 7.55
CA SER A 1041 25.56 -13.92 6.52
C SER A 1041 26.16 -12.54 6.80
N LYS A 1042 26.66 -11.83 5.78
CA LYS A 1042 27.06 -10.42 5.96
C LYS A 1042 25.82 -9.54 6.09
N PRO A 1043 25.92 -8.32 6.64
CA PRO A 1043 24.81 -7.37 6.68
C PRO A 1043 24.14 -7.09 5.33
N SER A 1044 24.76 -7.43 4.19
CA SER A 1044 24.25 -7.20 2.83
C SER A 1044 23.68 -8.43 2.14
N ASP A 1045 23.92 -9.62 2.69
CA ASP A 1045 23.65 -10.85 1.96
C ASP A 1045 22.17 -11.22 2.08
N ASN A 1046 21.65 -11.83 1.03
CA ASN A 1046 20.29 -12.34 0.94
C ASN A 1046 20.35 -13.87 0.95
N VAL A 1047 19.46 -14.50 1.69
CA VAL A 1047 19.33 -15.96 1.76
C VAL A 1047 17.93 -16.34 1.31
N GLU A 1048 17.85 -17.28 0.37
CA GLU A 1048 16.58 -17.77 -0.17
C GLU A 1048 15.80 -18.61 0.85
N ILE A 1049 14.48 -18.46 0.84
CA ILE A 1049 13.52 -19.25 1.62
C ILE A 1049 12.35 -19.61 0.71
N SER A 1050 12.06 -20.90 0.57
CA SER A 1050 10.87 -21.41 -0.10
C SER A 1050 9.94 -22.07 0.91
N LEU A 1051 8.65 -21.73 0.89
CA LEU A 1051 7.65 -22.25 1.83
C LEU A 1051 6.40 -22.75 1.08
N GLU A 1052 5.97 -23.97 1.43
CA GLU A 1052 4.64 -24.48 1.12
C GLU A 1052 3.53 -23.57 1.71
N PRO A 1053 2.31 -23.58 1.15
CA PRO A 1053 1.17 -22.82 1.69
C PRO A 1053 0.93 -23.11 3.17
N PHE A 1054 0.63 -22.06 3.94
CA PHE A 1054 0.35 -22.13 5.39
C PHE A 1054 1.51 -22.71 6.23
N ASN A 1055 2.73 -22.67 5.69
CA ASN A 1055 3.97 -23.03 6.37
C ASN A 1055 4.82 -21.78 6.66
N PHE A 1056 5.82 -21.93 7.54
CA PHE A 1056 6.62 -20.83 8.06
C PHE A 1056 8.09 -21.19 8.30
N GLU A 1057 8.92 -20.18 8.50
CA GLU A 1057 10.24 -20.30 9.12
C GLU A 1057 10.46 -19.12 10.10
N LEU A 1058 11.06 -19.41 11.26
CA LEU A 1058 11.49 -18.39 12.22
C LEU A 1058 13.01 -18.36 12.26
N ILE A 1059 13.58 -17.19 12.01
CA ILE A 1059 15.03 -16.98 11.96
C ILE A 1059 15.44 -16.09 13.13
N THR A 1060 16.24 -16.65 14.03
CA THR A 1060 16.95 -15.84 15.03
C THR A 1060 18.20 -15.25 14.37
N VAL A 1061 18.26 -13.93 14.30
CA VAL A 1061 19.38 -13.20 13.70
C VAL A 1061 20.20 -12.59 14.83
N SER A 1062 21.43 -13.07 15.04
CA SER A 1062 22.33 -12.54 16.07
C SER A 1062 23.55 -11.85 15.43
N PRO A 1063 23.92 -10.64 15.88
CA PRO A 1063 25.23 -10.08 15.58
C PRO A 1063 26.36 -11.03 16.01
N VAL A 1064 27.41 -11.15 15.20
CA VAL A 1064 28.64 -11.86 15.58
C VAL A 1064 29.66 -10.88 16.16
N THR A 1065 30.17 -11.18 17.35
CA THR A 1065 31.20 -10.43 18.06
C THR A 1065 32.54 -11.19 17.98
N VAL A 1066 33.64 -10.47 17.78
CA VAL A 1066 35.00 -11.02 17.91
C VAL A 1066 35.45 -10.83 19.36
N LEU A 1067 35.91 -11.90 20.02
CA LEU A 1067 36.36 -11.84 21.40
C LEU A 1067 37.73 -11.16 21.49
N ALA A 1068 37.91 -10.27 22.48
CA ALA A 1068 39.19 -9.62 22.72
C ALA A 1068 40.29 -10.64 23.05
N GLY A 1069 41.56 -10.32 22.79
CA GLY A 1069 42.69 -11.21 23.13
C GLY A 1069 42.77 -12.56 22.39
N THR A 1070 41.73 -12.96 21.66
CA THR A 1070 41.68 -14.22 20.88
C THR A 1070 41.30 -13.96 19.42
N ALA A 1071 41.21 -15.02 18.61
CA ALA A 1071 40.65 -14.99 17.27
C ALA A 1071 39.27 -15.69 17.19
N ALA A 1072 38.60 -15.88 18.33
CA ALA A 1072 37.30 -16.53 18.41
C ALA A 1072 36.19 -15.52 18.08
N GLN A 1073 35.19 -15.99 17.34
CA GLN A 1073 33.96 -15.27 17.04
C GLN A 1073 32.81 -15.94 17.77
N PHE A 1074 31.87 -15.16 18.28
CA PHE A 1074 30.75 -15.64 19.10
C PHE A 1074 29.44 -14.93 18.74
N ALA A 1075 28.33 -15.66 18.75
CA ALA A 1075 26.99 -15.06 18.68
C ALA A 1075 25.97 -15.89 19.48
N PRO A 1076 25.20 -15.29 20.41
CA PRO A 1076 24.18 -16.02 21.15
C PRO A 1076 22.97 -16.36 20.27
N ILE A 1077 22.50 -17.61 20.32
CA ILE A 1077 21.28 -18.02 19.61
C ILE A 1077 20.11 -18.15 20.61
N GLY A 1078 20.27 -18.94 21.67
CA GLY A 1078 19.27 -19.09 22.75
C GLY A 1078 18.71 -20.51 22.86
N LEU A 1079 17.49 -20.65 23.42
CA LEU A 1079 16.85 -21.96 23.65
C LEU A 1079 16.10 -22.44 22.40
N VAL A 1080 16.70 -23.34 21.63
CA VAL A 1080 16.19 -23.74 20.30
C VAL A 1080 14.97 -24.66 20.35
N ASN A 1081 14.61 -25.17 21.54
CA ASN A 1081 13.33 -25.81 21.79
C ASN A 1081 12.15 -24.82 21.89
N MET A 1082 12.42 -23.50 21.91
CA MET A 1082 11.40 -22.45 21.96
C MET A 1082 11.28 -21.78 20.59
N LEU A 1083 10.08 -21.39 20.17
CA LEU A 1083 9.85 -20.70 18.90
C LEU A 1083 10.52 -19.32 18.86
N ASN A 1084 10.48 -18.56 19.96
CA ASN A 1084 11.29 -17.36 20.13
C ASN A 1084 12.61 -17.68 20.88
N THR A 1085 13.49 -18.40 20.20
CA THR A 1085 14.81 -18.85 20.67
C THR A 1085 15.60 -17.79 21.45
N GLY A 1086 15.76 -16.60 20.85
CA GLY A 1086 16.55 -15.51 21.42
C GLY A 1086 15.87 -14.76 22.57
N GLY A 1087 14.56 -14.95 22.77
CA GLY A 1087 13.81 -14.37 23.89
C GLY A 1087 14.25 -14.90 25.25
N ALA A 1088 14.90 -16.07 25.27
CA ALA A 1088 15.49 -16.66 26.47
C ALA A 1088 16.63 -15.81 27.07
N ILE A 1089 17.35 -15.05 26.23
CA ILE A 1089 18.57 -14.34 26.61
C ILE A 1089 18.22 -13.08 27.44
N GLN A 1090 18.52 -13.13 28.74
CA GLN A 1090 18.25 -12.04 29.69
C GLN A 1090 19.41 -11.09 29.89
N SER A 1091 20.65 -11.58 29.79
CA SER A 1091 21.89 -10.80 29.83
C SER A 1091 22.94 -11.43 28.91
N LEU A 1092 23.89 -10.59 28.44
CA LEU A 1092 25.05 -11.00 27.66
C LEU A 1092 26.24 -10.14 28.12
N ALA A 1093 27.35 -10.77 28.50
CA ALA A 1093 28.59 -10.11 28.87
C ALA A 1093 29.80 -10.81 28.24
N PHE A 1094 30.76 -10.00 27.80
CA PHE A 1094 32.04 -10.45 27.25
C PHE A 1094 33.14 -10.06 28.23
N ASP A 1095 34.05 -10.98 28.55
CA ASP A 1095 35.23 -10.71 29.36
C ASP A 1095 36.15 -9.69 28.69
N GLU A 1096 36.77 -8.79 29.48
CA GLU A 1096 37.72 -7.79 28.97
C GLU A 1096 39.03 -8.41 28.50
N GLU A 1097 39.46 -9.52 29.12
CA GLU A 1097 40.57 -10.35 28.61
C GLU A 1097 40.13 -11.27 27.46
N GLY A 1098 38.82 -11.30 27.17
CA GLY A 1098 38.15 -12.06 26.11
C GLY A 1098 38.31 -13.58 26.16
N LYS A 1099 38.58 -14.12 27.36
CA LYS A 1099 38.70 -15.57 27.62
C LYS A 1099 37.36 -16.23 27.87
N SER A 1100 36.31 -15.46 28.15
CA SER A 1100 34.97 -16.02 28.36
C SER A 1100 33.82 -15.13 27.90
N VAL A 1101 32.68 -15.78 27.66
CA VAL A 1101 31.38 -15.13 27.41
C VAL A 1101 30.38 -15.67 28.42
N GLN A 1102 29.60 -14.77 29.02
CA GLN A 1102 28.58 -15.09 30.02
C GLN A 1102 27.19 -14.69 29.48
N ILE A 1103 26.21 -15.59 29.63
CA ILE A 1103 24.83 -15.40 29.18
C ILE A 1103 23.87 -15.74 30.32
N GLY A 1104 23.00 -14.81 30.70
CA GLY A 1104 21.86 -15.11 31.57
C GLY A 1104 20.69 -15.64 30.75
N VAL A 1105 20.16 -16.81 31.11
CA VAL A 1105 19.16 -17.55 30.32
C VAL A 1105 17.91 -17.81 31.17
N LYS A 1106 16.75 -17.33 30.70
CA LYS A 1106 15.44 -17.70 31.27
C LYS A 1106 14.84 -18.84 30.46
N GLY A 1107 14.60 -19.96 31.13
CA GLY A 1107 13.95 -21.15 30.56
C GLY A 1107 14.72 -22.43 30.84
N THR A 1108 14.37 -23.49 30.13
CA THR A 1108 15.03 -24.80 30.17
C THR A 1108 15.00 -25.45 28.78
N GLY A 1109 15.97 -26.32 28.51
CA GLY A 1109 16.05 -27.11 27.30
C GLY A 1109 17.38 -26.92 26.58
N GLU A 1110 17.35 -27.11 25.27
CA GLU A 1110 18.55 -27.09 24.44
C GLU A 1110 18.95 -25.65 24.11
N MET A 1111 20.04 -25.18 24.70
CA MET A 1111 20.66 -23.91 24.35
C MET A 1111 21.71 -24.11 23.25
N ARG A 1112 21.66 -23.26 22.22
CA ARG A 1112 22.72 -23.13 21.22
C ARG A 1112 23.34 -21.74 21.23
N VAL A 1113 24.61 -21.67 20.86
CA VAL A 1113 25.33 -20.45 20.48
C VAL A 1113 26.25 -20.75 19.31
N PHE A 1114 26.52 -19.76 18.46
CA PHE A 1114 27.59 -19.84 17.47
C PHE A 1114 28.93 -19.53 18.14
N ALA A 1115 29.94 -20.35 17.86
CA ALA A 1115 31.34 -20.09 18.18
C ALA A 1115 32.25 -20.58 17.04
N SER A 1116 33.16 -19.74 16.55
CA SER A 1116 34.09 -20.15 15.46
C SER A 1116 35.20 -21.09 15.92
N GLN A 1117 35.38 -21.23 17.23
CA GLN A 1117 36.33 -22.16 17.86
C GLN A 1117 35.60 -22.96 18.93
N LYS A 1118 36.09 -24.17 19.24
CA LYS A 1118 35.51 -25.00 20.29
C LYS A 1118 35.92 -24.43 21.67
N PRO A 1119 34.99 -24.18 22.61
CA PRO A 1119 35.32 -23.82 23.99
C PRO A 1119 36.20 -24.88 24.66
N VAL A 1120 37.03 -24.47 25.62
CA VAL A 1120 37.79 -25.38 26.49
C VAL A 1120 36.88 -25.98 27.57
N ALA A 1121 35.96 -25.17 28.10
CA ALA A 1121 34.95 -25.59 29.07
C ALA A 1121 33.68 -24.75 28.93
N CYS A 1122 32.55 -25.32 29.33
CA CYS A 1122 31.31 -24.59 29.56
C CYS A 1122 30.84 -24.82 31.00
N LYS A 1123 30.18 -23.82 31.59
CA LYS A 1123 29.56 -23.93 32.92
C LYS A 1123 28.11 -23.46 32.91
N ILE A 1124 27.34 -23.96 33.88
CA ILE A 1124 26.06 -23.40 34.29
C ILE A 1124 26.12 -23.17 35.80
N ASP A 1125 25.84 -21.95 36.26
CA ASP A 1125 25.83 -21.55 37.68
C ASP A 1125 27.09 -22.04 38.42
N ASP A 1126 28.26 -21.62 37.92
CA ASP A 1126 29.61 -21.99 38.37
C ASP A 1126 30.00 -23.49 38.25
N LYS A 1127 29.09 -24.37 37.83
CA LYS A 1127 29.36 -25.81 37.68
C LYS A 1127 29.75 -26.16 36.25
N VAL A 1128 30.87 -26.84 36.05
CA VAL A 1128 31.27 -27.34 34.72
C VAL A 1128 30.27 -28.38 34.21
N VAL A 1129 29.82 -28.21 32.96
CA VAL A 1129 28.84 -29.10 32.30
C VAL A 1129 29.42 -29.73 31.03
N PRO A 1130 28.96 -30.94 30.63
CA PRO A 1130 29.22 -31.44 29.29
C PRO A 1130 28.55 -30.54 28.25
N PHE A 1131 29.18 -30.43 27.08
CA PHE A 1131 28.66 -29.71 25.93
C PHE A 1131 29.09 -30.42 24.63
N GLU A 1132 28.30 -30.24 23.59
CA GLU A 1132 28.62 -30.71 22.24
C GLU A 1132 29.09 -29.53 21.38
N TYR A 1133 29.89 -29.83 20.35
CA TYR A 1133 30.36 -28.82 19.40
C TYR A 1133 30.34 -29.39 17.99
N GLU A 1134 29.35 -28.94 17.20
CA GLU A 1134 29.08 -29.41 15.84
C GLU A 1134 28.69 -28.21 14.97
N GLY A 1135 29.20 -28.14 13.73
CA GLY A 1135 28.81 -27.10 12.77
C GLY A 1135 29.03 -25.66 13.25
N PHE A 1136 30.07 -25.41 14.06
CA PHE A 1136 30.34 -24.14 14.75
C PHE A 1136 29.24 -23.72 15.76
N MET A 1137 28.39 -24.63 16.19
CA MET A 1137 27.46 -24.44 17.31
C MET A 1137 27.98 -25.16 18.55
N VAL A 1138 27.92 -24.48 19.70
CA VAL A 1138 28.02 -25.11 21.02
C VAL A 1138 26.61 -25.46 21.48
N VAL A 1139 26.38 -26.70 21.89
CA VAL A 1139 25.08 -27.19 22.37
C VAL A 1139 25.17 -27.58 23.83
N ILE A 1140 24.27 -27.05 24.67
CA ILE A 1140 24.21 -27.26 26.12
C ILE A 1140 22.76 -27.51 26.53
N GLN A 1141 22.52 -28.43 27.45
CA GLN A 1141 21.21 -28.60 28.08
C GLN A 1141 21.12 -27.74 29.34
N VAL A 1142 20.26 -26.71 29.30
CA VAL A 1142 20.02 -25.79 30.42
C VAL A 1142 18.89 -26.36 31.30
N PRO A 1143 19.16 -26.71 32.58
CA PRO A 1143 18.12 -27.16 33.49
C PRO A 1143 17.20 -25.99 33.87
N TRP A 1144 15.98 -26.31 34.30
CA TRP A 1144 15.13 -25.32 34.95
C TRP A 1144 15.80 -24.89 36.28
N PRO A 1145 15.95 -23.58 36.56
CA PRO A 1145 16.68 -23.12 37.74
C PRO A 1145 15.92 -23.40 39.04
N ASP A 1146 16.66 -23.80 40.09
CA ASP A 1146 16.13 -24.03 41.45
C ASP A 1146 15.65 -22.73 42.13
N SER A 1147 16.05 -21.57 41.61
CA SER A 1147 15.56 -20.25 42.02
C SER A 1147 14.71 -19.64 40.90
N SER A 1148 13.84 -18.68 41.22
CA SER A 1148 13.01 -17.96 40.24
C SER A 1148 13.79 -17.07 39.24
N ASN A 1149 15.12 -17.18 39.23
CA ASN A 1149 16.03 -16.34 38.46
C ASN A 1149 16.71 -17.18 37.37
N SER A 1150 17.00 -16.55 36.24
CA SER A 1150 17.72 -17.13 35.10
C SER A 1150 19.04 -17.80 35.48
N SER A 1151 19.32 -18.97 34.88
CA SER A 1151 20.62 -19.63 34.97
C SER A 1151 21.70 -18.82 34.24
N ILE A 1152 22.93 -18.86 34.75
CA ILE A 1152 24.09 -18.20 34.13
C ILE A 1152 24.92 -19.25 33.40
N VAL A 1153 25.03 -19.12 32.08
CA VAL A 1153 25.81 -20.01 31.21
C VAL A 1153 27.11 -19.32 30.80
N GLU A 1154 28.25 -19.96 31.06
CA GLU A 1154 29.59 -19.43 30.74
C GLU A 1154 30.32 -20.31 29.73
N TYR A 1155 30.96 -19.69 28.75
CA TYR A 1155 31.77 -20.33 27.71
C TYR A 1155 33.21 -19.84 27.84
N PHE A 1156 34.19 -20.74 27.99
CA PHE A 1156 35.61 -20.41 28.14
C PHE A 1156 36.39 -20.82 26.89
N PHE A 1157 37.25 -19.94 26.37
CA PHE A 1157 38.01 -20.10 25.12
C PHE A 1157 39.53 -20.13 25.34
#